data_AF-H3GSA8-F1
#
_entry.id   AF-H3GSA8-F1
#
_cell.length_a   1.000
_cell.length_b   1.000
_cell.length_c   1.000
_cell.angle_alpha   90.00
_cell.angle_beta   90.00
_cell.angle_gamma   90.00
#
_symmetry.space_group_name_H-M   'P 1'
#
loop_
_entity.id
_entity.type
_entity.pdbx_description
1 polymer ?
#
loop_
_entity_poly.entity_id
_entity_poly.type
_entity_poly.pdbx_seq_one_letter_code
_entity_poly.pdbx_strand_id
1 'polypeptide(L)'
;MIFTASDGTKFEDRAAWRLYEFELTYTFRNKKNETLTKLPGKIEGQPFDLSDLEGCTVLLLDHINQVQIDNLSNCRVFVGPSSESVFVRNCTNCVFTIACKQLRTRDCSGCNIYLYSLTDPIIETSQQMTFAPFNGAYCGIERNFKDAGLEPANNHWSQVYDFNDPDKTGCNWRILKHEEEVAPWAVDVEPQLPGAAASLGPCVNPVARDSGFVRYADSSSSASGGMQSFSFNTSQKEATKLVQASTPDTAAIPAPPVVATQSLPVAPTTSAAPPPVTEAPAMLPPPAPVETPNTDKQATVTAPEHVAPPSTLPPVLPPLEGADLAAKGPEEPAVVAAVEQVTEMMRNRNTENPVRAATLRKWYARAWWVGVHVYGYVVLGVKGALSPEALPTTQFVLYVVVAVATIGCYVVLQLSSSGQLEKRPLLAPVQTPGVVDIGSPPQLQVEDGDDTELLADAMENGRPSGSANLHFCDECHVFQPLRTKHCKDCARCTRQYDHHCDCVGTCVGESNRRLFVLYLCLQILEGAVMIDVTSMAFSEGDDINDWFKINALYIVLWFMIMCVLLIVVPLFCYQAYLISTNQTRVQVDVVHCASGPKMVLTSLALNAVLVMAALALTIGGVLLLAWIRAPVAEAKRLAQELDPPQEATYQDPNAGDKLLPFGSLGDEKSQVSLTVVIPAYNEEQRILVTIKDAVAFLDAKTLQYPSFTYEILVVDDCSVDATVDVVLQQVKKHSVQRIRLLRLQQNHGKGGAIRKGVMRARGERVLFADADNATEIRDYDKLALAMDQAHAAGAGNGVVVCGSRAHLEEQAIAKRNPLRNLLMHGFHLIVSTLCIKNVRDTQCGFKLFDRTAARVLFAPLHIERWAFDVELLYLAACSKMAIKEVAVQWTEVPGSKLSVISATLTMLREIVLIRLCYTLGIWKTNDGGFRLAKQP
;
A
#
# COMPACT_ATOMS: atom_id res chain seq x y z
N MET A 1 19.64 49.71 25.85
CA MET A 1 18.88 50.90 25.40
C MET A 1 17.53 50.83 26.09
N ILE A 2 16.93 51.94 26.51
CA ILE A 2 15.56 51.89 27.04
C ILE A 2 14.59 52.01 25.86
N PHE A 3 13.79 50.98 25.64
CA PHE A 3 12.69 50.97 24.68
C PHE A 3 11.43 51.46 25.39
N THR A 4 10.58 52.21 24.69
CA THR A 4 9.33 52.76 25.24
C THR A 4 8.17 52.35 24.33
N ALA A 5 7.12 51.78 24.90
CA ALA A 5 5.89 51.37 24.22
C ALA A 5 4.96 52.57 23.96
N SER A 6 3.96 52.38 23.09
CA SER A 6 3.01 53.41 22.66
C SER A 6 2.11 53.97 23.78
N ASP A 7 2.02 53.29 24.92
CA ASP A 7 1.37 53.76 26.15
C ASP A 7 2.31 54.52 27.11
N GLY A 8 3.62 54.53 26.83
CA GLY A 8 4.67 55.10 27.68
C GLY A 8 5.42 54.11 28.57
N THR A 9 5.05 52.82 28.57
CA THR A 9 5.71 51.78 29.38
C THR A 9 7.14 51.52 28.89
N LYS A 10 8.10 51.39 29.82
CA LYS A 10 9.55 51.33 29.53
C LYS A 10 10.16 49.96 29.80
N PHE A 11 11.08 49.55 28.94
CA PHE A 11 11.74 48.25 28.93
C PHE A 11 13.23 48.39 28.65
N GLU A 12 14.06 47.58 29.32
CA GLU A 12 15.51 47.52 29.07
C GLU A 12 15.87 46.45 28.03
N ASP A 13 15.10 45.36 27.98
CA ASP A 13 15.14 44.36 26.91
C ASP A 13 14.24 44.75 25.71
N ARG A 14 14.70 44.35 24.52
CA ARG A 14 14.04 44.59 23.23
C ARG A 14 12.97 43.56 22.89
N ALA A 15 13.09 42.31 23.34
CA ALA A 15 12.10 41.27 23.06
C ALA A 15 10.84 41.48 23.91
N ALA A 16 11.00 41.75 25.21
CA ALA A 16 9.93 42.14 26.13
C ALA A 16 9.15 43.37 25.62
N TRP A 17 9.85 44.42 25.18
CA TRP A 17 9.22 45.59 24.54
C TRP A 17 8.39 45.22 23.31
N ARG A 18 8.94 44.41 22.40
CA ARG A 18 8.24 43.99 21.17
C ARG A 18 6.98 43.17 21.46
N LEU A 19 7.05 42.27 22.44
CA LEU A 19 5.92 41.45 22.85
C LEU A 19 4.82 42.34 23.45
N TYR A 20 5.18 43.23 24.38
CA TYR A 20 4.24 44.15 25.03
C TYR A 20 3.59 45.13 24.04
N GLU A 21 4.38 45.77 23.18
CA GLU A 21 3.90 46.68 22.14
C GLU A 21 2.93 45.98 21.18
N PHE A 22 3.17 44.69 20.88
CA PHE A 22 2.26 43.88 20.08
C PHE A 22 0.99 43.49 20.84
N GLU A 23 1.08 43.05 22.10
CA GLU A 23 -0.10 42.74 22.92
C GLU A 23 -1.03 43.96 23.08
N LEU A 24 -0.45 45.14 23.32
CA LEU A 24 -1.13 46.45 23.35
C LEU A 24 -1.78 46.82 22.00
N THR A 25 -1.15 46.47 20.88
CA THR A 25 -1.57 46.90 19.55
C THR A 25 -2.53 45.93 18.86
N TYR A 26 -2.39 44.63 19.06
CA TYR A 26 -3.08 43.57 18.30
C TYR A 26 -3.93 42.63 19.15
N THR A 27 -4.12 42.93 20.45
CA THR A 27 -5.08 42.23 21.29
C THR A 27 -6.05 43.21 21.98
N PHE A 28 -7.23 42.72 22.32
CA PHE A 28 -8.10 43.34 23.32
C PHE A 28 -8.47 42.28 24.35
N ARG A 29 -8.09 42.51 25.61
CA ARG A 29 -8.20 41.53 26.70
C ARG A 29 -8.76 42.13 27.97
N ASN A 30 -9.56 41.36 28.72
CA ASN A 30 -10.02 41.69 30.08
C ASN A 30 -10.72 43.07 30.22
N LYS A 31 -11.54 43.47 29.25
CA LYS A 31 -12.29 44.75 29.28
C LYS A 31 -13.78 44.57 29.51
N LYS A 32 -14.41 45.55 30.17
CA LYS A 32 -15.84 45.51 30.48
C LYS A 32 -16.53 46.85 30.19
N ASN A 33 -17.63 46.81 29.45
CA ASN A 33 -18.44 47.99 29.07
C ASN A 33 -17.67 49.10 28.33
N GLU A 34 -16.58 48.74 27.64
CA GLU A 34 -15.74 49.66 26.84
C GLU A 34 -16.05 49.60 25.34
N THR A 35 -15.85 50.72 24.64
CA THR A 35 -15.78 50.76 23.17
C THR A 35 -14.33 50.69 22.71
N LEU A 36 -13.97 49.65 21.97
CA LEU A 36 -12.59 49.28 21.63
C LEU A 36 -12.39 49.32 20.11
N THR A 37 -11.66 50.32 19.61
CA THR A 37 -11.54 50.61 18.17
C THR A 37 -10.11 50.46 17.67
N LYS A 38 -9.95 49.85 16.49
CA LYS A 38 -8.75 49.93 15.65
C LYS A 38 -9.19 50.49 14.29
N LEU A 39 -8.69 51.68 13.96
CA LEU A 39 -8.99 52.41 12.72
C LEU A 39 -8.32 51.75 11.49
N PRO A 40 -8.73 52.10 10.26
CA PRO A 40 -8.04 51.65 9.04
C PRO A 40 -6.54 51.97 9.06
N GLY A 41 -5.70 51.05 8.58
CA GLY A 41 -4.24 51.20 8.61
C GLY A 41 -3.62 51.10 10.02
N LYS A 42 -4.23 50.33 10.92
CA LYS A 42 -3.71 50.06 12.29
C LYS A 42 -3.51 48.56 12.59
N ILE A 43 -4.01 47.68 11.74
CA ILE A 43 -3.82 46.22 11.82
C ILE A 43 -2.99 45.73 10.63
N GLU A 44 -3.15 46.32 9.44
CA GLU A 44 -2.39 45.99 8.21
C GLU A 44 -2.15 44.48 7.98
N GLY A 45 -3.18 43.65 8.12
CA GLY A 45 -3.07 42.21 7.84
C GLY A 45 -2.23 41.43 8.86
N GLN A 46 -2.01 41.95 10.07
CA GLN A 46 -1.59 41.12 11.20
C GLN A 46 -2.77 40.25 11.69
N PRO A 47 -2.52 39.15 12.43
CA PRO A 47 -3.55 38.49 13.23
C PRO A 47 -3.98 39.39 14.40
N PHE A 48 -5.22 39.20 14.88
CA PHE A 48 -5.79 39.94 16.01
C PHE A 48 -6.47 38.98 17.01
N ASP A 49 -6.45 39.32 18.30
CA ASP A 49 -7.03 38.51 19.38
C ASP A 49 -8.02 39.30 20.24
N LEU A 50 -9.20 38.75 20.48
CA LEU A 50 -10.22 39.26 21.39
C LEU A 50 -10.48 38.21 22.47
N SER A 51 -10.19 38.51 23.74
CA SER A 51 -10.45 37.56 24.82
C SER A 51 -10.98 38.21 26.12
N ASP A 52 -11.86 37.50 26.82
CA ASP A 52 -12.37 37.90 28.14
C ASP A 52 -13.02 39.30 28.17
N LEU A 53 -14.00 39.55 27.28
CA LEU A 53 -14.71 40.84 27.18
C LEU A 53 -16.20 40.71 27.55
N GLU A 54 -16.71 41.67 28.32
CA GLU A 54 -18.10 41.69 28.80
C GLU A 54 -18.78 43.04 28.49
N GLY A 55 -19.90 43.03 27.75
CA GLY A 55 -20.66 44.24 27.40
C GLY A 55 -19.91 45.24 26.50
N CYS A 56 -18.79 44.83 25.88
CA CYS A 56 -17.95 45.69 25.06
C CYS A 56 -18.49 45.87 23.62
N THR A 57 -18.22 47.04 23.03
CA THR A 57 -18.40 47.27 21.59
C THR A 57 -17.03 47.29 20.93
N VAL A 58 -16.72 46.34 20.05
CA VAL A 58 -15.41 46.19 19.39
C VAL A 58 -15.52 46.54 17.92
N LEU A 59 -14.58 47.35 17.41
CA LEU A 59 -14.53 47.86 16.04
C LEU A 59 -13.15 47.63 15.42
N LEU A 60 -12.96 46.54 14.67
CA LEU A 60 -11.73 46.27 13.92
C LEU A 60 -11.93 46.68 12.46
N LEU A 61 -11.58 47.92 12.12
CA LEU A 61 -11.95 48.59 10.86
C LEU A 61 -10.83 48.54 9.81
N ASP A 62 -10.16 47.39 9.67
CA ASP A 62 -9.00 47.23 8.79
C ASP A 62 -9.04 45.87 8.08
N HIS A 63 -8.08 45.59 7.18
CA HIS A 63 -7.83 44.22 6.71
C HIS A 63 -6.95 43.45 7.73
N ILE A 64 -7.23 42.16 7.90
CA ILE A 64 -6.70 41.33 8.99
C ILE A 64 -6.24 39.98 8.42
N ASN A 65 -5.26 39.31 9.06
CA ASN A 65 -4.95 37.93 8.68
C ASN A 65 -6.00 36.95 9.22
N GLN A 66 -6.11 36.88 10.54
CA GLN A 66 -6.88 35.89 11.27
C GLN A 66 -7.34 36.53 12.58
N VAL A 67 -8.57 36.23 13.01
CA VAL A 67 -9.10 36.71 14.30
C VAL A 67 -9.48 35.53 15.19
N GLN A 68 -9.01 35.57 16.44
CA GLN A 68 -9.50 34.71 17.51
C GLN A 68 -10.41 35.53 18.44
N ILE A 69 -11.55 34.95 18.84
CA ILE A 69 -12.58 35.59 19.66
C ILE A 69 -13.03 34.59 20.73
N ASP A 70 -12.58 34.81 21.97
CA ASP A 70 -12.70 33.84 23.07
C ASP A 70 -13.41 34.44 24.29
N ASN A 71 -14.41 33.75 24.84
CA ASN A 71 -15.04 34.13 26.11
C ASN A 71 -15.61 35.57 26.11
N LEU A 72 -16.35 35.93 25.05
CA LEU A 72 -17.09 37.20 24.98
C LEU A 72 -18.54 37.01 25.46
N SER A 73 -19.04 37.94 26.28
CA SER A 73 -20.42 37.92 26.78
C SER A 73 -21.13 39.26 26.58
N ASN A 74 -22.32 39.23 25.96
CA ASN A 74 -23.16 40.43 25.68
C ASN A 74 -22.44 41.52 24.84
N CYS A 75 -21.44 41.14 24.04
CA CYS A 75 -20.59 42.06 23.26
C CYS A 75 -21.15 42.29 21.85
N ARG A 76 -20.84 43.46 21.27
CA ARG A 76 -21.13 43.78 19.85
C ARG A 76 -19.81 43.97 19.10
N VAL A 77 -19.51 43.14 18.11
CA VAL A 77 -18.17 43.06 17.49
C VAL A 77 -18.25 43.22 15.97
N PHE A 78 -17.51 44.19 15.44
CA PHE A 78 -17.27 44.39 14.01
C PHE A 78 -15.87 43.90 13.64
N VAL A 79 -15.78 43.01 12.66
CA VAL A 79 -14.52 42.46 12.12
C VAL A 79 -14.44 42.76 10.63
N GLY A 80 -13.48 43.62 10.27
CA GLY A 80 -13.12 43.90 8.88
C GLY A 80 -12.50 42.70 8.15
N PRO A 81 -12.28 42.81 6.83
CA PRO A 81 -11.93 41.68 5.96
C PRO A 81 -10.73 40.84 6.44
N SER A 82 -11.03 39.61 6.87
CA SER A 82 -10.05 38.61 7.32
C SER A 82 -9.66 37.66 6.18
N SER A 83 -8.38 37.71 5.78
CA SER A 83 -7.82 36.89 4.68
C SER A 83 -7.73 35.39 4.98
N GLU A 84 -7.84 34.98 6.24
CA GLU A 84 -7.96 33.59 6.68
C GLU A 84 -9.19 33.40 7.60
N SER A 85 -9.18 32.36 8.45
CA SER A 85 -10.31 32.02 9.31
C SER A 85 -10.53 33.00 10.46
N VAL A 86 -11.81 33.23 10.80
CA VAL A 86 -12.22 33.82 12.08
C VAL A 86 -12.77 32.71 12.98
N PHE A 87 -12.22 32.62 14.19
CA PHE A 87 -12.63 31.66 15.22
C PHE A 87 -13.43 32.37 16.32
N VAL A 88 -14.59 31.83 16.67
CA VAL A 88 -15.43 32.33 17.77
C VAL A 88 -15.67 31.18 18.76
N ARG A 89 -15.19 31.32 20.00
CA ARG A 89 -15.21 30.25 21.02
C ARG A 89 -15.79 30.76 22.34
N ASN A 90 -16.59 29.93 23.03
CA ASN A 90 -17.16 30.25 24.35
C ASN A 90 -17.97 31.57 24.41
N CYS A 91 -18.58 32.01 23.30
CA CYS A 91 -19.24 33.32 23.22
C CYS A 91 -20.75 33.24 23.49
N THR A 92 -21.28 34.17 24.29
CA THR A 92 -22.69 34.17 24.74
C THR A 92 -23.40 35.50 24.51
N ASN A 93 -24.61 35.47 23.94
CA ASN A 93 -25.45 36.63 23.67
C ASN A 93 -24.76 37.76 22.86
N CYS A 94 -23.80 37.42 22.00
CA CYS A 94 -22.99 38.38 21.26
C CYS A 94 -23.54 38.63 19.84
N VAL A 95 -23.34 39.85 19.34
CA VAL A 95 -23.71 40.25 17.97
C VAL A 95 -22.46 40.55 17.16
N PHE A 96 -22.27 39.79 16.09
CA PHE A 96 -21.08 39.80 15.25
C PHE A 96 -21.39 40.31 13.84
N THR A 97 -20.55 41.20 13.31
CA THR A 97 -20.54 41.59 11.89
C THR A 97 -19.16 41.27 11.33
N ILE A 98 -19.03 40.21 10.53
CA ILE A 98 -17.73 39.60 10.15
C ILE A 98 -17.64 39.41 8.63
N ALA A 99 -16.53 39.86 8.03
CA ALA A 99 -16.12 39.46 6.68
C ALA A 99 -14.85 38.60 6.75
N CYS A 100 -14.90 37.36 6.26
CA CYS A 100 -13.79 36.42 6.38
C CYS A 100 -13.71 35.41 5.23
N LYS A 101 -12.61 34.64 5.17
CA LYS A 101 -12.46 33.50 4.27
C LYS A 101 -13.17 32.23 4.77
N GLN A 102 -13.13 31.99 6.08
CA GLN A 102 -13.85 30.88 6.75
C GLN A 102 -14.32 31.32 8.14
N LEU A 103 -15.58 31.07 8.50
CA LEU A 103 -16.04 31.20 9.89
C LEU A 103 -16.07 29.82 10.58
N ARG A 104 -15.57 29.76 11.82
CA ARG A 104 -15.64 28.58 12.68
C ARG A 104 -16.11 28.99 14.08
N THR A 105 -17.28 28.53 14.51
CA THR A 105 -17.78 28.78 15.87
C THR A 105 -17.77 27.50 16.71
N ARG A 106 -17.37 27.59 17.97
CA ARG A 106 -17.43 26.49 18.94
C ARG A 106 -17.94 26.95 20.30
N ASP A 107 -18.67 26.12 21.02
CA ASP A 107 -19.10 26.39 22.40
C ASP A 107 -19.90 27.72 22.56
N CYS A 108 -20.64 28.14 21.52
CA CYS A 108 -21.33 29.44 21.47
C CYS A 108 -22.84 29.32 21.70
N SER A 109 -23.45 30.32 22.36
CA SER A 109 -24.89 30.33 22.65
C SER A 109 -25.55 31.69 22.42
N GLY A 110 -26.67 31.70 21.69
CA GLY A 110 -27.50 32.90 21.50
C GLY A 110 -26.83 34.03 20.71
N CYS A 111 -25.87 33.69 19.83
CA CYS A 111 -25.10 34.68 19.07
C CYS A 111 -25.68 34.94 17.67
N ASN A 112 -25.75 36.20 17.28
CA ASN A 112 -26.26 36.65 15.97
C ASN A 112 -25.10 37.09 15.07
N ILE A 113 -25.00 36.55 13.86
CA ILE A 113 -23.84 36.74 12.97
C ILE A 113 -24.28 37.28 11.59
N TYR A 114 -23.92 38.53 11.32
CA TYR A 114 -24.01 39.17 10.00
C TYR A 114 -22.73 38.88 9.22
N LEU A 115 -22.80 37.99 8.24
CA LEU A 115 -21.64 37.28 7.73
C LEU A 115 -21.38 37.52 6.23
N TYR A 116 -20.12 37.72 5.90
CA TYR A 116 -19.54 37.36 4.60
C TYR A 116 -18.51 36.24 4.83
N SER A 117 -18.63 35.15 4.09
CA SER A 117 -17.71 34.02 4.16
C SER A 117 -17.45 33.46 2.75
N LEU A 118 -16.18 33.24 2.40
CA LEU A 118 -15.80 32.65 1.11
C LEU A 118 -16.07 31.14 1.05
N THR A 119 -16.20 30.48 2.21
CA THR A 119 -16.63 29.07 2.34
C THR A 119 -17.83 28.95 3.26
N ASP A 120 -18.51 27.81 3.18
CA ASP A 120 -19.55 27.37 4.11
C ASP A 120 -19.13 27.60 5.58
N PRO A 121 -19.90 28.39 6.38
CA PRO A 121 -19.60 28.61 7.80
C PRO A 121 -19.88 27.36 8.64
N ILE A 122 -19.04 27.12 9.63
CA ILE A 122 -19.07 25.90 10.46
C ILE A 122 -19.46 26.23 11.91
N ILE A 123 -20.38 25.46 12.48
CA ILE A 123 -20.72 25.48 13.91
C ILE A 123 -20.49 24.10 14.57
N GLU A 124 -20.00 24.11 15.81
CA GLU A 124 -19.68 22.94 16.63
C GLU A 124 -20.02 23.27 18.11
N THR A 125 -20.58 22.33 18.88
CA THR A 125 -21.03 22.50 20.28
C THR A 125 -21.79 23.83 20.56
N SER A 126 -22.58 24.32 19.61
CA SER A 126 -23.15 25.68 19.64
C SER A 126 -24.66 25.65 19.43
N GLN A 127 -25.40 26.55 20.07
CA GLN A 127 -26.88 26.55 20.10
C GLN A 127 -27.48 27.96 19.97
N GLN A 128 -28.73 28.03 19.51
CA GLN A 128 -29.46 29.29 19.31
C GLN A 128 -28.72 30.31 18.42
N MET A 129 -27.87 29.81 17.50
CA MET A 129 -27.07 30.65 16.61
C MET A 129 -27.95 31.24 15.51
N THR A 130 -27.75 32.51 15.14
CA THR A 130 -28.50 33.09 14.02
C THR A 130 -27.59 33.72 12.97
N PHE A 131 -27.98 33.63 11.70
CA PHE A 131 -27.18 34.07 10.56
C PHE A 131 -27.96 35.04 9.67
N ALA A 132 -27.28 36.07 9.19
CA ALA A 132 -27.78 37.10 8.28
C ALA A 132 -26.68 37.51 7.28
N PRO A 133 -27.01 38.12 6.12
CA PRO A 133 -26.00 38.63 5.22
C PRO A 133 -25.19 39.77 5.86
N PHE A 134 -23.92 39.92 5.47
CA PHE A 134 -23.06 41.00 5.93
C PHE A 134 -23.71 42.38 5.71
N ASN A 135 -23.86 43.15 6.78
CA ASN A 135 -24.55 44.45 6.81
C ASN A 135 -23.65 45.60 7.29
N GLY A 136 -22.33 45.41 7.32
CA GLY A 136 -21.35 46.37 7.82
C GLY A 136 -20.83 47.34 6.76
N ALA A 137 -20.49 48.57 7.15
CA ALA A 137 -19.82 49.54 6.28
C ALA A 137 -18.90 50.47 7.07
N TYR A 138 -17.75 50.82 6.50
CA TYR A 138 -16.85 51.89 6.98
C TYR A 138 -16.03 52.41 5.79
N CYS A 139 -15.47 53.62 5.89
CA CYS A 139 -14.73 54.24 4.79
C CYS A 139 -13.46 53.45 4.42
N GLY A 140 -13.39 52.97 3.17
CA GLY A 140 -12.28 52.16 2.66
C GLY A 140 -12.43 50.63 2.80
N ILE A 141 -13.58 50.13 3.28
CA ILE A 141 -13.85 48.68 3.42
C ILE A 141 -13.64 47.90 2.11
N GLU A 142 -13.98 48.48 0.95
CA GLU A 142 -13.82 47.88 -0.38
C GLU A 142 -12.34 47.55 -0.70
N ARG A 143 -11.43 48.47 -0.36
CA ARG A 143 -9.99 48.23 -0.47
C ARG A 143 -9.57 47.08 0.44
N ASN A 144 -10.07 47.02 1.67
CA ASN A 144 -9.70 45.99 2.61
C ASN A 144 -10.21 44.60 2.19
N PHE A 145 -11.35 44.50 1.49
CA PHE A 145 -11.78 43.25 0.84
C PHE A 145 -10.75 42.77 -0.19
N LYS A 146 -10.29 43.69 -1.06
CA LYS A 146 -9.27 43.41 -2.08
C LYS A 146 -7.92 43.04 -1.47
N ASP A 147 -7.44 43.81 -0.48
CA ASP A 147 -6.16 43.56 0.20
C ASP A 147 -6.21 42.24 1.02
N ALA A 148 -7.39 41.81 1.48
CA ALA A 148 -7.62 40.49 2.08
C ALA A 148 -7.85 39.33 1.07
N GLY A 149 -7.96 39.62 -0.24
CA GLY A 149 -8.22 38.61 -1.27
C GLY A 149 -9.66 38.05 -1.27
N LEU A 150 -10.63 38.81 -0.76
CA LEU A 150 -12.05 38.44 -0.68
C LEU A 150 -12.84 39.11 -1.81
N GLU A 151 -13.57 38.32 -2.60
CA GLU A 151 -14.39 38.78 -3.73
C GLU A 151 -15.85 39.02 -3.26
N PRO A 152 -16.35 40.27 -3.16
CA PRO A 152 -17.66 40.56 -2.56
C PRO A 152 -18.85 39.85 -3.22
N ALA A 153 -18.73 39.47 -4.50
CA ALA A 153 -19.75 38.73 -5.22
C ALA A 153 -19.85 37.24 -4.82
N ASN A 154 -18.80 36.65 -4.25
CA ASN A 154 -18.77 35.24 -3.85
C ASN A 154 -18.98 35.10 -2.34
N ASN A 155 -20.20 34.79 -1.89
CA ASN A 155 -20.54 34.76 -0.47
C ASN A 155 -21.42 33.55 -0.09
N HIS A 156 -20.86 32.68 0.76
CA HIS A 156 -21.46 31.43 1.25
C HIS A 156 -22.19 31.57 2.60
N TRP A 157 -22.45 32.79 3.08
CA TRP A 157 -22.94 33.07 4.45
C TRP A 157 -24.15 32.24 4.95
N SER A 158 -25.02 31.81 4.05
CA SER A 158 -26.26 31.07 4.33
C SER A 158 -26.06 29.54 4.42
N GLN A 159 -24.92 29.01 3.97
CA GLN A 159 -24.65 27.58 3.84
C GLN A 159 -24.00 27.02 5.13
N VAL A 160 -24.71 27.14 6.25
CA VAL A 160 -24.19 26.74 7.57
C VAL A 160 -24.12 25.22 7.71
N TYR A 161 -22.94 24.71 8.07
CA TYR A 161 -22.70 23.31 8.41
C TYR A 161 -22.64 23.13 9.93
N ASP A 162 -23.46 22.23 10.46
CA ASP A 162 -23.58 21.94 11.90
C ASP A 162 -23.04 20.55 12.25
N PHE A 163 -21.97 20.49 13.04
CA PHE A 163 -21.40 19.23 13.53
C PHE A 163 -22.23 18.56 14.64
N ASN A 164 -23.18 19.28 15.25
CA ASN A 164 -24.02 18.75 16.32
C ASN A 164 -25.26 18.01 15.81
N ASP A 165 -25.62 18.23 14.54
CA ASP A 165 -26.88 17.81 13.94
C ASP A 165 -26.66 17.09 12.59
N PRO A 166 -26.10 15.87 12.60
CA PRO A 166 -25.82 15.11 11.38
C PRO A 166 -27.10 14.70 10.62
N ASP A 167 -28.26 14.69 11.29
CA ASP A 167 -29.58 14.44 10.70
C ASP A 167 -30.24 15.72 10.12
N LYS A 168 -29.62 16.90 10.30
CA LYS A 168 -30.08 18.22 9.80
C LYS A 168 -31.48 18.62 10.30
N THR A 169 -31.80 18.34 11.56
CA THR A 169 -33.06 18.76 12.20
C THR A 169 -33.24 20.30 12.25
N GLY A 170 -32.14 21.06 12.22
CA GLY A 170 -32.14 22.52 12.18
C GLY A 170 -32.41 23.18 13.53
N CYS A 171 -32.21 22.46 14.64
CA CYS A 171 -32.56 22.97 15.98
C CYS A 171 -31.51 23.93 16.58
N ASN A 172 -30.25 23.88 16.15
CA ASN A 172 -29.17 24.66 16.77
C ASN A 172 -28.96 26.05 16.15
N TRP A 173 -29.38 26.25 14.90
CA TRP A 173 -29.19 27.50 14.17
C TRP A 173 -30.35 27.84 13.24
N ARG A 174 -30.50 29.13 12.90
CA ARG A 174 -31.48 29.59 11.90
C ARG A 174 -31.03 30.85 11.16
N ILE A 175 -31.59 31.08 9.98
CA ILE A 175 -31.47 32.38 9.30
C ILE A 175 -32.39 33.40 9.99
N LEU A 176 -31.93 34.63 10.19
CA LEU A 176 -32.77 35.73 10.66
C LEU A 176 -33.76 36.14 9.57
N LYS A 177 -35.01 36.45 9.96
CA LYS A 177 -35.95 37.09 9.04
C LYS A 177 -35.59 38.57 8.90
N HIS A 178 -35.96 39.19 7.79
CA HIS A 178 -35.69 40.61 7.57
C HIS A 178 -36.31 41.54 8.64
N GLU A 179 -37.46 41.16 9.20
CA GLU A 179 -38.13 41.83 10.32
C GLU A 179 -37.37 41.68 11.67
N GLU A 180 -36.46 40.72 11.78
CA GLU A 180 -35.65 40.40 12.96
C GLU A 180 -34.20 40.92 12.83
N GLU A 181 -33.84 41.52 11.70
CA GLU A 181 -32.50 42.08 11.44
C GLU A 181 -32.30 43.42 12.15
N VAL A 182 -31.14 43.56 12.81
CA VAL A 182 -30.64 44.85 13.31
C VAL A 182 -30.23 45.72 12.12
N ALA A 183 -30.53 47.01 12.19
CA ALA A 183 -30.19 47.99 11.16
C ALA A 183 -28.70 47.93 10.75
N PRO A 184 -28.37 48.12 9.44
CA PRO A 184 -27.01 48.03 8.92
C PRO A 184 -25.99 48.83 9.74
N TRP A 185 -24.87 48.20 10.07
CA TRP A 185 -23.84 48.80 10.91
C TRP A 185 -22.86 49.61 10.07
N ALA A 186 -23.31 50.79 9.63
CA ALA A 186 -22.42 51.82 9.15
C ALA A 186 -21.66 52.43 10.34
N VAL A 187 -20.33 52.40 10.30
CA VAL A 187 -19.44 52.95 11.31
C VAL A 187 -18.86 54.26 10.78
N ASP A 188 -19.29 55.37 11.37
CA ASP A 188 -18.71 56.68 11.08
C ASP A 188 -17.32 56.79 11.74
N VAL A 189 -16.30 57.00 10.90
CA VAL A 189 -14.91 57.19 11.31
C VAL A 189 -14.46 58.64 11.21
N GLU A 190 -15.25 59.52 10.59
CA GLU A 190 -14.89 60.91 10.33
C GLU A 190 -14.58 61.72 11.62
N PRO A 191 -15.25 61.49 12.78
CA PRO A 191 -14.89 62.13 14.05
C PRO A 191 -13.52 61.72 14.62
N GLN A 192 -12.93 60.61 14.14
CA GLN A 192 -11.64 60.08 14.59
C GLN A 192 -10.55 60.20 13.52
N LEU A 193 -10.95 60.30 12.24
CA LEU A 193 -10.08 60.45 11.09
C LEU A 193 -10.74 61.39 10.05
N PRO A 194 -10.67 62.72 10.23
CA PRO A 194 -11.28 63.68 9.30
C PRO A 194 -10.71 63.54 7.88
N GLY A 195 -11.59 63.53 6.88
CA GLY A 195 -11.25 63.26 5.48
C GLY A 195 -11.16 61.77 5.11
N ALA A 196 -11.66 60.85 5.95
CA ALA A 196 -11.57 59.40 5.70
C ALA A 196 -12.27 59.01 4.39
N ALA A 197 -13.49 59.51 4.15
CA ALA A 197 -14.25 59.21 2.94
C ALA A 197 -13.54 59.64 1.64
N ALA A 198 -12.73 60.71 1.69
CA ALA A 198 -12.00 61.25 0.55
C ALA A 198 -10.62 60.60 0.34
N SER A 199 -10.06 59.94 1.36
CA SER A 199 -8.69 59.40 1.35
C SER A 199 -8.62 57.87 1.32
N LEU A 200 -9.60 57.18 1.92
CA LEU A 200 -9.67 55.72 1.98
C LEU A 200 -10.65 55.11 0.98
N GLY A 201 -11.64 55.89 0.52
CA GLY A 201 -12.69 55.45 -0.40
C GLY A 201 -14.08 55.40 0.24
N PRO A 202 -15.10 54.91 -0.50
CA PRO A 202 -16.49 54.99 -0.08
C PRO A 202 -16.78 54.25 1.22
N CYS A 203 -17.71 54.80 2.01
CA CYS A 203 -18.15 54.26 3.30
C CYS A 203 -19.41 53.39 3.13
N VAL A 204 -19.38 52.49 2.14
CA VAL A 204 -20.54 51.69 1.68
C VAL A 204 -20.23 50.21 1.82
N ASN A 205 -21.25 49.40 2.14
CA ASN A 205 -21.10 47.94 2.18
C ASN A 205 -20.85 47.38 0.76
N PRO A 206 -19.72 46.70 0.49
CA PRO A 206 -19.42 46.17 -0.84
C PRO A 206 -20.16 44.85 -1.12
N VAL A 207 -20.73 44.20 -0.10
CA VAL A 207 -21.44 42.92 -0.23
C VAL A 207 -22.92 43.19 -0.54
N ALA A 208 -23.38 42.78 -1.73
CA ALA A 208 -24.79 42.85 -2.08
C ALA A 208 -25.62 41.88 -1.24
N ARG A 209 -26.77 42.36 -0.71
CA ARG A 209 -27.69 41.57 0.14
C ARG A 209 -28.06 40.22 -0.49
N ASP A 210 -28.30 40.21 -1.80
CA ASP A 210 -28.83 39.07 -2.54
C ASP A 210 -27.74 38.16 -3.13
N SER A 211 -26.45 38.38 -2.81
CA SER A 211 -25.32 37.56 -3.28
C SER A 211 -25.33 36.11 -2.78
N GLY A 212 -26.14 35.79 -1.77
CA GLY A 212 -26.16 34.49 -1.08
C GLY A 212 -26.97 33.37 -1.76
N PHE A 213 -27.10 33.37 -3.10
CA PHE A 213 -27.89 32.36 -3.82
C PHE A 213 -27.19 31.77 -5.06
N VAL A 214 -25.99 31.21 -4.84
CA VAL A 214 -25.37 30.27 -5.79
C VAL A 214 -26.22 29.00 -5.83
N ARG A 215 -27.22 28.97 -6.74
CA ARG A 215 -27.83 27.70 -7.13
C ARG A 215 -26.75 26.87 -7.83
N TYR A 216 -26.59 25.61 -7.40
CA TYR A 216 -26.05 24.60 -8.31
C TYR A 216 -26.92 24.61 -9.56
N ALA A 217 -26.34 24.98 -10.71
CA ALA A 217 -26.98 24.74 -11.99
C ALA A 217 -27.09 23.22 -12.17
N ASP A 218 -28.27 22.72 -12.51
CA ASP A 218 -28.48 21.29 -12.75
C ASP A 218 -27.51 20.80 -13.82
N SER A 219 -26.48 20.05 -13.42
CA SER A 219 -25.44 19.54 -14.30
C SER A 219 -25.94 18.30 -15.06
N SER A 220 -27.11 18.41 -15.69
CA SER A 220 -27.65 17.46 -16.66
C SER A 220 -26.96 17.62 -18.02
N SER A 221 -25.62 17.65 -18.01
CA SER A 221 -24.76 17.65 -19.18
C SER A 221 -23.59 16.69 -18.93
N SER A 222 -23.40 15.75 -19.85
CA SER A 222 -22.63 14.53 -19.60
C SER A 222 -21.11 14.78 -19.60
N ALA A 223 -20.46 14.53 -18.46
CA ALA A 223 -19.03 14.25 -18.38
C ALA A 223 -18.79 13.03 -17.46
N SER A 224 -18.10 12.01 -17.97
CA SER A 224 -17.94 10.72 -17.29
C SER A 224 -16.84 10.73 -16.22
N GLY A 225 -17.13 10.25 -15.01
CA GLY A 225 -16.12 9.88 -14.00
C GLY A 225 -16.18 10.55 -12.63
N GLY A 226 -17.17 11.41 -12.35
CA GLY A 226 -17.34 12.01 -11.03
C GLY A 226 -17.94 11.06 -9.98
N MET A 227 -17.61 11.28 -8.70
CA MET A 227 -18.37 10.71 -7.57
C MET A 227 -19.81 11.23 -7.59
N GLN A 228 -20.77 10.42 -7.16
CA GLN A 228 -22.16 10.86 -7.03
C GLN A 228 -22.28 11.94 -5.94
N SER A 229 -22.67 13.15 -6.33
CA SER A 229 -23.05 14.22 -5.41
C SER A 229 -24.49 14.03 -4.95
N PHE A 230 -24.70 13.96 -3.63
CA PHE A 230 -26.03 13.96 -3.03
C PHE A 230 -26.56 15.39 -2.91
N SER A 231 -27.88 15.59 -3.08
CA SER A 231 -28.50 16.91 -2.87
C SER A 231 -28.55 17.26 -1.39
N PHE A 232 -28.63 18.56 -1.06
CA PHE A 232 -28.57 19.05 0.32
C PHE A 232 -29.66 18.45 1.24
N ASN A 233 -30.84 18.13 0.69
CA ASN A 233 -31.95 17.49 1.40
C ASN A 233 -31.74 16.00 1.72
N THR A 234 -30.72 15.35 1.15
CA THR A 234 -30.48 13.92 1.40
C THR A 234 -30.03 13.71 2.85
N SER A 235 -30.79 12.94 3.62
CA SER A 235 -30.37 12.48 4.96
C SER A 235 -29.28 11.41 4.84
N GLN A 236 -28.46 11.23 5.89
CA GLN A 236 -27.44 10.17 5.91
C GLN A 236 -28.08 8.78 5.74
N LYS A 237 -29.32 8.62 6.21
CA LYS A 237 -30.14 7.41 6.09
C LYS A 237 -30.60 7.15 4.65
N GLU A 238 -30.98 8.18 3.90
CA GLU A 238 -31.33 8.07 2.47
C GLU A 238 -30.12 7.88 1.58
N ALA A 239 -29.01 8.59 1.83
CA ALA A 239 -27.76 8.37 1.11
C ALA A 239 -27.29 6.91 1.26
N THR A 240 -27.32 6.37 2.49
CA THR A 240 -27.07 4.95 2.77
C THR A 240 -28.02 4.04 1.99
N LYS A 241 -29.31 4.38 1.95
CA LYS A 241 -30.35 3.59 1.25
C LYS A 241 -30.17 3.61 -0.28
N LEU A 242 -29.71 4.71 -0.86
CA LEU A 242 -29.41 4.86 -2.28
C LEU A 242 -28.13 4.11 -2.69
N VAL A 243 -27.11 4.12 -1.83
CA VAL A 243 -25.90 3.29 -2.01
C VAL A 243 -26.24 1.81 -1.92
N GLN A 244 -27.12 1.40 -0.99
CA GLN A 244 -27.61 0.02 -0.90
C GLN A 244 -28.58 -0.39 -2.03
N ALA A 245 -29.27 0.58 -2.66
CA ALA A 245 -30.16 0.33 -3.80
C ALA A 245 -29.44 0.36 -5.16
N SER A 246 -28.15 0.73 -5.20
CA SER A 246 -27.34 0.79 -6.43
C SER A 246 -26.37 -0.38 -6.58
N THR A 247 -26.33 -1.32 -5.63
CA THR A 247 -25.83 -2.69 -5.86
C THR A 247 -26.91 -3.53 -6.55
N PRO A 248 -26.71 -4.03 -7.79
CA PRO A 248 -27.75 -4.72 -8.54
C PRO A 248 -27.90 -6.20 -8.13
N ASP A 249 -29.05 -6.54 -7.53
CA ASP A 249 -29.55 -7.92 -7.51
C ASP A 249 -29.74 -8.41 -8.96
N THR A 250 -28.90 -9.35 -9.40
CA THR A 250 -28.83 -9.73 -10.82
C THR A 250 -29.84 -10.83 -11.15
N ALA A 251 -31.08 -10.43 -11.45
CA ALA A 251 -32.22 -11.34 -11.67
C ALA A 251 -33.04 -11.06 -12.96
N ALA A 252 -32.39 -11.19 -14.12
CA ALA A 252 -32.98 -11.55 -15.43
C ALA A 252 -33.94 -10.56 -16.16
N ILE A 253 -34.65 -11.10 -17.17
CA ILE A 253 -35.64 -10.51 -18.11
C ILE A 253 -35.06 -9.54 -19.20
N PRO A 254 -35.79 -9.16 -20.30
CA PRO A 254 -35.50 -9.72 -21.63
C PRO A 254 -35.23 -8.69 -22.78
N ALA A 255 -35.03 -9.19 -24.01
CA ALA A 255 -34.70 -8.39 -25.21
C ALA A 255 -35.92 -7.99 -26.09
N PRO A 256 -35.91 -6.78 -26.71
CA PRO A 256 -36.87 -6.32 -27.73
C PRO A 256 -36.22 -6.33 -29.16
N PRO A 257 -36.76 -5.75 -30.27
CA PRO A 257 -36.90 -6.52 -31.53
C PRO A 257 -35.96 -6.13 -32.70
N VAL A 258 -36.12 -6.84 -33.83
CA VAL A 258 -35.26 -6.84 -35.04
C VAL A 258 -35.82 -5.98 -36.18
N VAL A 259 -34.94 -5.33 -36.98
CA VAL A 259 -35.15 -5.14 -38.44
C VAL A 259 -33.81 -4.89 -39.21
N ALA A 260 -33.55 -5.78 -40.17
CA ALA A 260 -32.92 -5.64 -41.51
C ALA A 260 -31.78 -4.58 -41.74
N THR A 261 -30.48 -4.93 -41.83
CA THR A 261 -29.70 -5.69 -42.86
C THR A 261 -29.16 -4.89 -44.08
N GLN A 262 -27.84 -4.96 -44.30
CA GLN A 262 -27.25 -5.31 -45.61
C GLN A 262 -25.83 -5.91 -45.50
N SER A 263 -25.42 -6.63 -46.55
CA SER A 263 -24.29 -7.59 -46.74
C SER A 263 -23.03 -6.95 -47.39
N LEU A 264 -21.81 -7.53 -47.58
CA LEU A 264 -21.00 -8.76 -47.29
C LEU A 264 -19.51 -8.42 -47.73
N PRO A 265 -18.46 -9.28 -47.92
CA PRO A 265 -18.27 -10.75 -47.70
C PRO A 265 -16.95 -11.25 -46.99
N VAL A 266 -17.07 -12.38 -46.26
CA VAL A 266 -16.22 -13.62 -46.24
C VAL A 266 -14.67 -13.60 -46.02
N ALA A 267 -14.26 -13.97 -44.78
CA ALA A 267 -13.30 -15.06 -44.34
C ALA A 267 -11.82 -15.15 -44.87
N PRO A 268 -10.93 -16.06 -44.38
CA PRO A 268 -10.99 -17.03 -43.25
C PRO A 268 -9.73 -17.14 -42.30
N THR A 269 -9.85 -17.90 -41.18
CA THR A 269 -8.74 -18.56 -40.38
C THR A 269 -7.70 -17.64 -39.66
N THR A 270 -6.87 -18.05 -38.66
CA THR A 270 -6.47 -19.38 -38.09
C THR A 270 -6.14 -19.32 -36.56
N SER A 271 -5.47 -20.34 -36.02
CA SER A 271 -4.97 -20.59 -34.63
C SER A 271 -3.84 -19.61 -34.15
N ALA A 272 -3.19 -19.68 -32.97
CA ALA A 272 -3.06 -20.71 -31.92
C ALA A 272 -2.73 -20.15 -30.50
N ALA A 273 -2.18 -20.97 -29.58
CA ALA A 273 -1.80 -20.64 -28.19
C ALA A 273 -0.42 -21.31 -27.79
N PRO A 274 0.14 -21.23 -26.55
CA PRO A 274 1.36 -20.42 -26.31
C PRO A 274 2.76 -21.09 -26.02
N PRO A 275 3.27 -21.40 -24.78
CA PRO A 275 4.74 -21.48 -24.43
C PRO A 275 5.22 -22.94 -24.11
N PRO A 276 5.98 -23.41 -23.03
CA PRO A 276 6.87 -22.78 -21.97
C PRO A 276 8.06 -23.57 -21.20
N VAL A 277 9.18 -22.87 -20.79
CA VAL A 277 10.04 -22.91 -19.50
C VAL A 277 10.63 -24.30 -18.94
N THR A 278 11.39 -24.64 -17.82
CA THR A 278 12.04 -24.09 -16.54
C THR A 278 13.13 -25.03 -15.85
N GLU A 279 13.95 -24.53 -14.88
CA GLU A 279 14.62 -25.07 -13.61
C GLU A 279 15.37 -26.45 -13.39
N ALA A 280 16.66 -26.40 -12.92
CA ALA A 280 17.42 -27.16 -11.85
C ALA A 280 17.50 -28.75 -11.77
N PRO A 281 17.99 -29.50 -10.70
CA PRO A 281 18.88 -29.26 -9.49
C PRO A 281 19.90 -30.40 -8.97
N ALA A 282 20.91 -30.04 -8.11
CA ALA A 282 21.42 -30.70 -6.84
C ALA A 282 22.47 -31.89 -6.66
N MET A 283 23.45 -31.69 -5.72
CA MET A 283 24.19 -32.63 -4.76
C MET A 283 25.38 -33.55 -5.24
N LEU A 284 26.39 -34.06 -4.46
CA LEU A 284 27.11 -33.82 -3.14
C LEU A 284 28.46 -34.66 -3.01
N PRO A 285 29.36 -34.52 -1.97
CA PRO A 285 30.74 -35.11 -1.79
C PRO A 285 30.81 -36.43 -0.92
N PRO A 286 31.95 -37.04 -0.40
CA PRO A 286 33.38 -36.65 -0.12
C PRO A 286 34.45 -37.71 -0.64
N PRO A 287 35.68 -38.07 -0.10
CA PRO A 287 36.42 -37.90 1.20
C PRO A 287 37.91 -37.36 1.10
N ALA A 288 38.86 -37.76 1.98
CA ALA A 288 40.27 -37.26 2.13
C ALA A 288 41.24 -38.32 2.76
N PRO A 289 42.57 -38.08 3.07
CA PRO A 289 43.52 -36.97 2.74
C PRO A 289 44.94 -37.41 2.23
N VAL A 290 45.77 -36.51 1.64
CA VAL A 290 47.24 -36.66 1.38
C VAL A 290 47.96 -35.28 1.47
N GLU A 291 49.31 -35.26 1.50
CA GLU A 291 50.20 -34.20 2.03
C GLU A 291 50.82 -33.17 1.03
N THR A 292 51.61 -32.25 1.63
CA THR A 292 52.45 -31.09 1.19
C THR A 292 53.54 -31.37 0.11
N PRO A 293 54.42 -30.43 -0.38
CA PRO A 293 54.78 -29.09 0.15
C PRO A 293 55.18 -27.92 -0.83
N ASN A 294 55.26 -26.69 -0.27
CA ASN A 294 56.20 -25.55 -0.52
C ASN A 294 56.40 -24.99 -1.97
N THR A 295 56.91 -23.76 -2.24
CA THR A 295 57.73 -22.80 -1.46
C THR A 295 57.34 -21.31 -1.67
N ASP A 296 57.50 -20.52 -0.60
CA ASP A 296 58.02 -19.14 -0.53
C ASP A 296 57.53 -17.99 -1.45
N LYS A 297 56.89 -17.00 -0.82
CA LYS A 297 57.60 -15.77 -0.40
C LYS A 297 56.89 -15.04 0.76
N GLN A 298 57.69 -14.49 1.67
CA GLN A 298 57.28 -13.71 2.85
C GLN A 298 56.85 -12.29 2.45
N ALA A 299 55.96 -11.58 3.17
CA ALA A 299 56.21 -11.01 4.50
C ALA A 299 55.00 -11.08 5.48
N THR A 300 55.25 -10.74 6.75
CA THR A 300 54.52 -11.31 7.90
C THR A 300 53.60 -10.33 8.64
N VAL A 301 52.29 -10.61 8.59
CA VAL A 301 51.32 -10.72 9.71
C VAL A 301 51.53 -9.86 10.99
N THR A 302 50.52 -9.04 11.33
CA THR A 302 49.74 -9.19 12.60
C THR A 302 48.40 -8.44 12.54
N ALA A 303 47.40 -8.96 13.27
CA ALA A 303 46.14 -8.29 13.60
C ALA A 303 46.07 -8.06 15.12
N PRO A 304 45.26 -7.09 15.58
CA PRO A 304 44.02 -7.43 16.32
C PRO A 304 42.81 -6.71 15.69
N GLU A 305 41.56 -7.18 15.76
CA GLU A 305 40.77 -7.72 16.89
C GLU A 305 40.28 -6.65 17.89
N HIS A 306 38.95 -6.63 18.06
CA HIS A 306 38.08 -5.79 18.91
C HIS A 306 38.64 -4.59 19.71
N VAL A 307 38.12 -3.39 19.38
CA VAL A 307 38.01 -2.24 20.30
C VAL A 307 36.58 -1.68 20.23
N ALA A 308 35.98 -1.40 21.40
CA ALA A 308 34.65 -0.79 21.51
C ALA A 308 34.71 0.75 21.39
N PRO A 309 33.63 1.44 20.95
CA PRO A 309 33.61 2.90 20.92
C PRO A 309 33.75 3.49 22.34
N PRO A 310 34.65 4.48 22.56
CA PRO A 310 34.90 5.02 23.90
C PRO A 310 33.76 5.91 24.39
N SER A 311 33.43 5.76 25.68
CA SER A 311 32.57 6.70 26.41
C SER A 311 33.33 7.97 26.77
N THR A 312 32.77 9.14 26.47
CA THR A 312 33.29 10.45 26.92
C THR A 312 32.34 11.12 27.89
N LEU A 313 32.49 10.80 29.18
CA LEU A 313 32.12 11.72 30.25
C LEU A 313 33.09 12.92 30.24
N PRO A 314 32.69 14.12 30.68
CA PRO A 314 33.60 15.25 30.82
C PRO A 314 34.68 14.98 31.88
N PRO A 315 35.91 15.48 31.70
CA PRO A 315 36.99 15.29 32.67
C PRO A 315 36.73 16.07 33.95
N VAL A 316 36.81 15.38 35.09
CA VAL A 316 36.76 15.98 36.43
C VAL A 316 38.06 16.73 36.71
N LEU A 317 37.95 17.98 37.21
CA LEU A 317 39.11 18.76 37.64
C LEU A 317 39.77 18.15 38.89
N PRO A 318 41.11 18.07 38.97
CA PRO A 318 41.80 17.66 40.18
C PRO A 318 41.73 18.73 41.29
N PRO A 319 41.88 18.35 42.58
CA PRO A 319 41.73 19.29 43.70
C PRO A 319 42.87 20.29 43.82
N LEU A 320 42.58 21.44 44.43
CA LEU A 320 43.58 22.41 44.88
C LEU A 320 44.08 22.03 46.28
N GLU A 321 45.36 21.66 46.40
CA GLU A 321 46.15 21.81 47.63
C GLU A 321 47.42 22.62 47.29
N GLY A 322 47.85 23.48 48.21
CA GLY A 322 48.61 24.68 47.86
C GLY A 322 50.09 24.70 48.26
N ALA A 323 50.80 25.67 47.69
CA ALA A 323 52.07 26.19 48.19
C ALA A 323 52.17 27.68 47.82
N ASP A 324 52.67 28.51 48.74
CA ASP A 324 53.01 29.91 48.46
C ASP A 324 54.16 30.00 47.43
N LEU A 325 54.20 31.09 46.66
CA LEU A 325 55.37 31.98 46.58
C LEU A 325 55.06 33.28 45.83
N ALA A 326 55.91 34.30 46.04
CA ALA A 326 55.55 35.69 45.79
C ALA A 326 56.03 36.28 44.46
N ALA A 327 55.28 37.30 44.01
CA ALA A 327 55.72 38.49 43.27
C ALA A 327 56.43 38.31 41.90
N LYS A 328 55.66 38.55 40.83
CA LYS A 328 56.06 39.42 39.70
C LYS A 328 54.89 39.75 38.77
N GLY A 329 55.05 40.84 38.05
CA GLY A 329 54.32 41.19 36.83
C GLY A 329 55.07 42.35 36.14
N PRO A 330 54.58 42.88 35.01
CA PRO A 330 53.50 42.38 34.16
C PRO A 330 54.03 41.81 32.82
N GLU A 331 53.41 40.76 32.27
CA GLU A 331 53.75 40.27 30.93
C GLU A 331 52.54 40.33 29.97
N GLU A 332 52.50 41.40 29.17
CA GLU A 332 51.53 41.63 28.09
C GLU A 332 51.38 40.49 27.05
N PRO A 333 52.41 39.73 26.62
CA PRO A 333 52.22 38.76 25.52
C PRO A 333 51.21 37.66 25.84
N ALA A 334 51.01 37.29 27.11
CA ALA A 334 49.98 36.33 27.50
C ALA A 334 48.55 36.84 27.23
N VAL A 335 48.31 38.14 27.47
CA VAL A 335 47.00 38.76 27.22
C VAL A 335 46.76 38.93 25.73
N VAL A 336 47.78 39.31 24.95
CA VAL A 336 47.67 39.40 23.48
C VAL A 336 47.39 38.02 22.87
N ALA A 337 48.12 36.98 23.27
CA ALA A 337 47.89 35.62 22.79
C ALA A 337 46.51 35.07 23.20
N ALA A 338 46.04 35.38 24.42
CA ALA A 338 44.71 34.99 24.87
C ALA A 338 43.60 35.76 24.15
N VAL A 339 43.76 37.07 23.91
CA VAL A 339 42.81 37.87 23.11
C VAL A 339 42.82 37.41 21.65
N GLU A 340 43.96 37.05 21.10
CA GLU A 340 44.05 36.51 19.73
C GLU A 340 43.39 35.13 19.65
N GLN A 341 43.63 34.21 20.59
CA GLN A 341 42.90 32.92 20.68
C GLN A 341 41.39 33.10 20.90
N VAL A 342 40.96 34.01 21.77
CA VAL A 342 39.53 34.30 21.99
C VAL A 342 38.92 34.96 20.76
N THR A 343 39.66 35.80 20.03
CA THR A 343 39.21 36.38 18.75
C THR A 343 39.17 35.30 17.66
N GLU A 344 40.09 34.36 17.63
CA GLU A 344 40.08 33.18 16.74
C GLU A 344 38.88 32.27 17.06
N MET A 345 38.61 32.02 18.34
CA MET A 345 37.44 31.27 18.82
C MET A 345 36.12 32.00 18.55
N MET A 346 36.04 33.31 18.72
CA MET A 346 34.84 34.10 18.39
C MET A 346 34.63 34.25 16.89
N ARG A 347 35.71 34.33 16.10
CA ARG A 347 35.67 34.24 14.63
C ARG A 347 35.11 32.88 14.23
N ASN A 348 35.70 31.78 14.72
CA ASN A 348 35.24 30.42 14.44
C ASN A 348 33.80 30.15 14.94
N ARG A 349 33.39 30.65 16.12
CA ARG A 349 31.99 30.59 16.61
C ARG A 349 31.00 31.38 15.73
N ASN A 350 31.46 32.37 14.95
CA ASN A 350 30.63 33.15 14.01
C ASN A 350 30.83 32.78 12.52
N THR A 351 31.66 31.77 12.17
CA THR A 351 31.97 31.45 10.75
C THR A 351 31.51 30.09 10.24
N GLU A 352 30.45 29.51 10.81
CA GLU A 352 29.42 28.93 9.94
C GLU A 352 28.30 29.97 9.76
N ASN A 353 28.35 30.75 8.67
CA ASN A 353 27.19 31.53 8.24
C ASN A 353 26.03 30.53 8.02
N PRO A 354 24.90 30.63 8.74
CA PRO A 354 23.87 29.59 8.72
C PRO A 354 23.26 29.40 7.32
N VAL A 355 23.30 30.43 6.46
CA VAL A 355 22.89 30.32 5.05
C VAL A 355 23.88 29.48 4.24
N ARG A 356 25.20 29.56 4.52
CA ARG A 356 26.21 28.66 3.91
C ARG A 356 26.04 27.23 4.40
N ALA A 357 25.91 27.01 5.70
CA ALA A 357 25.70 25.68 6.29
C ALA A 357 24.44 24.99 5.73
N ALA A 358 23.31 25.71 5.70
CA ALA A 358 22.06 25.28 5.06
C ALA A 358 22.21 24.98 3.57
N THR A 359 23.03 25.75 2.84
CA THR A 359 23.32 25.53 1.42
C THR A 359 24.18 24.29 1.22
N LEU A 360 25.14 24.02 2.12
CA LEU A 360 25.96 22.82 2.09
C LEU A 360 25.14 21.55 2.38
N ARG A 361 24.27 21.57 3.40
CA ARG A 361 23.33 20.47 3.68
C ARG A 361 22.40 20.16 2.49
N LYS A 362 21.92 21.19 1.79
CA LYS A 362 21.16 21.04 0.52
C LYS A 362 21.97 20.36 -0.59
N TRP A 363 23.27 20.64 -0.70
CA TRP A 363 24.15 19.96 -1.65
C TRP A 363 24.37 18.49 -1.29
N TYR A 364 24.59 18.16 -0.02
CA TYR A 364 24.67 16.76 0.43
C TYR A 364 23.39 15.97 0.16
N ALA A 365 22.22 16.54 0.48
CA ALA A 365 20.91 15.93 0.17
C ALA A 365 20.75 15.58 -1.31
N ARG A 366 21.10 16.52 -2.19
CA ARG A 366 21.03 16.36 -3.65
C ARG A 366 22.06 15.34 -4.18
N ALA A 367 23.29 15.39 -3.69
CA ALA A 367 24.34 14.46 -4.07
C ALA A 367 24.00 13.01 -3.64
N TRP A 368 23.44 12.84 -2.44
CA TRP A 368 22.97 11.54 -1.96
C TRP A 368 21.79 11.01 -2.78
N TRP A 369 20.78 11.86 -3.05
CA TRP A 369 19.61 11.47 -3.86
C TRP A 369 20.00 11.07 -5.28
N VAL A 370 20.84 11.88 -5.95
CA VAL A 370 21.42 11.55 -7.27
C VAL A 370 22.22 10.26 -7.19
N GLY A 371 23.04 10.08 -6.15
CA GLY A 371 23.81 8.87 -5.92
C GLY A 371 22.94 7.61 -5.86
N VAL A 372 21.87 7.62 -5.05
CA VAL A 372 20.98 6.46 -4.88
C VAL A 372 20.17 6.16 -6.15
N HIS A 373 19.47 7.14 -6.73
CA HIS A 373 18.60 6.90 -7.89
C HIS A 373 19.42 6.59 -9.16
N VAL A 374 20.43 7.41 -9.48
CA VAL A 374 21.19 7.24 -10.73
C VAL A 374 22.04 5.97 -10.69
N TYR A 375 22.56 5.55 -9.52
CA TYR A 375 23.26 4.27 -9.40
C TYR A 375 22.38 3.09 -9.81
N GLY A 376 21.12 3.03 -9.35
CA GLY A 376 20.18 1.97 -9.72
C GLY A 376 19.94 1.90 -11.23
N TYR A 377 19.65 3.04 -11.86
CA TYR A 377 19.44 3.12 -13.31
C TYR A 377 20.71 2.80 -14.11
N VAL A 378 21.89 3.22 -13.64
CA VAL A 378 23.18 2.89 -14.28
C VAL A 378 23.52 1.40 -14.16
N VAL A 379 23.31 0.78 -12.99
CA VAL A 379 23.57 -0.67 -12.81
C VAL A 379 22.68 -1.51 -13.73
N LEU A 380 21.37 -1.22 -13.78
CA LEU A 380 20.45 -1.96 -14.65
C LEU A 380 20.65 -1.66 -16.13
N GLY A 381 21.02 -0.42 -16.49
CA GLY A 381 21.32 -0.02 -17.87
C GLY A 381 22.62 -0.63 -18.41
N VAL A 382 23.72 -0.55 -17.66
CA VAL A 382 25.04 -1.07 -18.07
C VAL A 382 25.06 -2.60 -18.16
N LYS A 383 24.24 -3.30 -17.35
CA LYS A 383 24.01 -4.75 -17.46
C LYS A 383 22.99 -5.14 -18.55
N GLY A 384 22.37 -4.19 -19.24
CA GLY A 384 21.34 -4.44 -20.26
C GLY A 384 19.96 -4.85 -19.74
N ALA A 385 19.78 -5.01 -18.43
CA ALA A 385 18.53 -5.43 -17.79
C ALA A 385 17.39 -4.40 -17.94
N LEU A 386 17.73 -3.10 -18.01
CA LEU A 386 16.77 -2.03 -18.33
C LEU A 386 16.90 -1.64 -19.81
N SER A 387 16.50 -2.53 -20.71
CA SER A 387 16.52 -2.32 -22.17
C SER A 387 15.23 -2.78 -22.85
N PRO A 388 14.92 -2.29 -24.07
CA PRO A 388 13.82 -2.82 -24.88
C PRO A 388 14.02 -4.26 -25.37
N GLU A 389 15.22 -4.83 -25.18
CA GLU A 389 15.58 -6.20 -25.55
C GLU A 389 15.35 -7.17 -24.37
N ALA A 390 15.56 -6.71 -23.13
CA ALA A 390 15.34 -7.49 -21.91
C ALA A 390 13.91 -7.38 -21.36
N LEU A 391 13.15 -6.33 -21.70
CA LEU A 391 11.83 -6.05 -21.13
C LEU A 391 10.76 -5.84 -22.22
N PRO A 392 9.52 -6.34 -22.02
CA PRO A 392 8.37 -5.99 -22.86
C PRO A 392 8.21 -4.48 -22.98
N THR A 393 7.94 -3.99 -24.20
CA THR A 393 7.92 -2.56 -24.52
C THR A 393 6.98 -1.74 -23.61
N THR A 394 5.85 -2.33 -23.20
CA THR A 394 4.90 -1.72 -22.25
C THR A 394 5.48 -1.54 -20.84
N GLN A 395 6.23 -2.52 -20.34
CA GLN A 395 6.94 -2.40 -19.05
C GLN A 395 8.09 -1.39 -19.18
N PHE A 396 8.93 -1.48 -20.21
CA PHE A 396 10.03 -0.53 -20.43
C PHE A 396 9.55 0.93 -20.49
N VAL A 397 8.47 1.21 -21.25
CA VAL A 397 7.88 2.56 -21.32
C VAL A 397 7.31 2.99 -19.97
N LEU A 398 6.59 2.11 -19.26
CA LEU A 398 6.07 2.43 -17.93
C LEU A 398 7.20 2.80 -16.95
N TYR A 399 8.32 2.08 -16.99
CA TYR A 399 9.44 2.27 -16.08
C TYR A 399 10.19 3.60 -16.36
N VAL A 400 10.36 3.95 -17.64
CA VAL A 400 10.87 5.28 -18.04
C VAL A 400 9.91 6.40 -17.62
N VAL A 401 8.60 6.23 -17.78
CA VAL A 401 7.60 7.22 -17.36
C VAL A 401 7.61 7.43 -15.84
N VAL A 402 7.68 6.37 -15.04
CA VAL A 402 7.77 6.47 -13.57
C VAL A 402 9.07 7.13 -13.12
N ALA A 403 10.21 6.80 -13.73
CA ALA A 403 11.49 7.45 -13.45
C ALA A 403 11.44 8.97 -13.75
N VAL A 404 10.98 9.35 -14.95
CA VAL A 404 10.87 10.76 -15.37
C VAL A 404 9.87 11.52 -14.49
N ALA A 405 8.76 10.91 -14.10
CA ALA A 405 7.79 11.51 -13.18
C ALA A 405 8.38 11.74 -11.79
N THR A 406 9.15 10.79 -11.26
CA THR A 406 9.78 10.88 -9.93
C THR A 406 10.86 11.97 -9.91
N ILE A 407 11.75 11.98 -10.93
CA ILE A 407 12.77 13.03 -11.12
C ILE A 407 12.10 14.41 -11.28
N GLY A 408 11.08 14.52 -12.12
CA GLY A 408 10.34 15.77 -12.35
C GLY A 408 9.66 16.29 -11.07
N CYS A 409 9.03 15.40 -10.30
CA CYS A 409 8.40 15.74 -9.03
C CYS A 409 9.43 16.22 -7.99
N TYR A 410 10.57 15.55 -7.88
CA TYR A 410 11.69 15.98 -7.02
C TYR A 410 12.20 17.37 -7.38
N VAL A 411 12.41 17.66 -8.67
CA VAL A 411 12.86 18.98 -9.14
C VAL A 411 11.81 20.07 -8.89
N VAL A 412 10.53 19.81 -9.15
CA VAL A 412 9.44 20.76 -8.85
C VAL A 412 9.33 21.01 -7.34
N LEU A 413 9.48 19.98 -6.51
CA LEU A 413 9.49 20.09 -5.06
C LEU A 413 10.70 20.90 -4.54
N GLN A 414 11.90 20.70 -5.11
CA GLN A 414 13.11 21.50 -4.83
C GLN A 414 12.94 22.99 -5.17
N LEU A 415 12.19 23.30 -6.23
CA LEU A 415 11.92 24.67 -6.67
C LEU A 415 10.71 25.32 -5.97
N SER A 416 9.86 24.52 -5.30
CA SER A 416 8.65 25.00 -4.63
C SER A 416 8.94 25.90 -3.41
N SER A 417 8.11 26.93 -3.23
CA SER A 417 8.05 27.64 -1.94
C SER A 417 7.38 26.73 -0.90
N SER A 418 7.87 26.77 0.33
CA SER A 418 7.28 26.02 1.46
C SER A 418 6.05 26.70 2.07
N GLY A 419 5.66 27.89 1.61
CA GLY A 419 4.71 28.78 2.29
C GLY A 419 5.42 29.69 3.27
N GLN A 420 6.36 30.48 2.78
CA GLN A 420 7.25 31.32 3.59
C GLN A 420 6.55 32.62 4.04
N LEU A 421 6.87 33.11 5.23
CA LEU A 421 6.57 34.51 5.60
C LEU A 421 7.71 35.41 5.11
N GLU A 422 7.35 36.55 4.52
CA GLU A 422 8.32 37.58 4.13
C GLU A 422 8.82 38.35 5.36
N LYS A 423 10.11 38.71 5.39
CA LYS A 423 10.67 39.56 6.44
C LYS A 423 10.34 41.01 6.13
N ARG A 424 9.33 41.60 6.81
CA ARG A 424 9.12 43.06 6.76
C ARG A 424 10.33 43.75 7.42
N PRO A 425 10.98 44.72 6.77
CA PRO A 425 11.82 45.66 7.49
C PRO A 425 10.91 46.46 8.44
N LEU A 426 11.25 46.49 9.74
CA LEU A 426 10.56 47.38 10.68
C LEU A 426 10.73 48.83 10.20
N LEU A 427 9.64 49.60 10.28
CA LEU A 427 9.63 51.02 9.91
C LEU A 427 10.82 51.73 10.54
N ALA A 428 11.55 52.50 9.74
CA ALA A 428 12.62 53.34 10.26
C ALA A 428 12.04 54.30 11.32
N PRO A 429 12.72 54.50 12.46
CA PRO A 429 12.21 55.37 13.50
C PRO A 429 11.97 56.78 12.93
N VAL A 430 10.79 57.33 13.21
CA VAL A 430 10.45 58.71 12.84
C VAL A 430 11.49 59.63 13.45
N GLN A 431 12.22 60.37 12.62
CA GLN A 431 13.33 61.20 13.06
C GLN A 431 12.82 62.41 13.86
N THR A 432 12.83 62.30 15.19
CA THR A 432 12.79 63.44 16.10
C THR A 432 14.13 64.19 16.02
N PRO A 433 14.17 65.49 15.64
CA PRO A 433 15.42 66.20 15.40
C PRO A 433 16.09 66.71 16.69
N GLY A 434 17.40 66.44 16.85
CA GLY A 434 18.22 66.81 18.02
C GLY A 434 18.12 65.78 19.15
N VAL A 435 19.17 65.47 19.92
CA VAL A 435 20.42 66.19 20.27
C VAL A 435 21.64 65.27 20.07
N VAL A 436 22.88 65.82 20.11
CA VAL A 436 24.12 65.09 19.80
C VAL A 436 25.01 64.84 21.04
N ASP A 437 25.53 63.60 21.10
CA ASP A 437 26.88 63.18 21.58
C ASP A 437 27.17 62.87 23.07
N ILE A 438 28.26 62.10 23.22
CA ILE A 438 29.11 61.74 24.36
C ILE A 438 28.61 60.61 25.29
N GLY A 439 29.29 59.45 25.21
CA GLY A 439 29.31 58.43 26.27
C GLY A 439 29.56 57.00 25.77
N SER A 440 30.77 56.47 25.95
CA SER A 440 31.06 55.04 25.75
C SER A 440 30.35 54.18 26.81
N PRO A 441 29.85 52.98 26.49
CA PRO A 441 29.13 52.14 27.44
C PRO A 441 30.08 51.50 28.49
N PRO A 442 29.67 51.40 29.76
CA PRO A 442 30.32 50.50 30.70
C PRO A 442 30.03 49.05 30.33
N GLN A 443 31.00 48.15 30.55
CA GLN A 443 30.79 46.72 30.49
C GLN A 443 30.02 46.26 31.74
N LEU A 444 29.11 45.30 31.58
CA LEU A 444 28.64 44.45 32.67
C LEU A 444 28.80 42.99 32.24
N GLN A 445 28.95 42.11 33.23
CA GLN A 445 29.35 40.72 33.02
C GLN A 445 28.18 39.85 32.55
N VAL A 446 28.48 38.88 31.69
CA VAL A 446 27.64 37.70 31.47
C VAL A 446 28.24 36.59 32.30
N GLU A 447 27.48 36.06 33.25
CA GLU A 447 27.73 34.72 33.81
C GLU A 447 26.92 33.73 32.97
N ASP A 448 27.57 32.66 32.48
CA ASP A 448 26.90 31.61 31.71
C ASP A 448 25.99 30.78 32.65
N GLY A 449 24.71 30.64 32.31
CA GLY A 449 23.69 29.93 33.09
C GLY A 449 22.93 28.90 32.26
N ASP A 450 23.07 27.63 32.66
CA ASP A 450 22.74 26.36 31.99
C ASP A 450 21.39 26.24 31.21
N ASP A 451 21.39 25.41 30.16
CA ASP A 451 20.32 25.22 29.15
C ASP A 451 19.12 24.35 29.65
N THR A 452 18.50 24.66 30.80
CA THR A 452 17.44 23.78 31.38
C THR A 452 16.13 24.44 31.86
N GLU A 453 15.86 25.72 31.56
CA GLU A 453 14.67 26.43 32.10
C GLU A 453 13.61 26.85 31.06
N LEU A 454 13.11 25.89 30.27
CA LEU A 454 12.00 26.11 29.30
C LEU A 454 10.90 25.02 29.31
N LEU A 455 10.80 24.26 30.41
CA LEU A 455 9.76 23.22 30.61
C LEU A 455 9.09 23.24 31.99
N ALA A 456 9.53 24.07 32.94
CA ALA A 456 9.00 24.09 34.31
C ALA A 456 7.74 24.98 34.46
N ASP A 457 7.73 26.15 33.81
CA ASP A 457 6.77 27.24 34.07
C ASP A 457 5.30 26.89 33.73
N ALA A 458 5.10 25.81 32.97
CA ALA A 458 3.78 25.28 32.63
C ALA A 458 3.13 24.42 33.75
N MET A 459 3.83 24.11 34.85
CA MET A 459 3.37 23.12 35.84
C MET A 459 2.96 23.67 37.22
N GLU A 460 3.37 24.89 37.61
CA GLU A 460 3.13 25.37 38.99
C GLU A 460 1.97 26.38 39.13
N ASN A 461 1.52 27.01 38.03
CA ASN A 461 0.40 27.96 38.05
C ASN A 461 -0.82 27.43 37.27
N GLY A 462 -1.78 26.84 37.99
CA GLY A 462 -2.98 26.19 37.44
C GLY A 462 -4.02 27.12 36.79
N ARG A 463 -3.67 27.76 35.67
CA ARG A 463 -4.61 28.46 34.79
C ARG A 463 -5.17 27.49 33.73
N PRO A 464 -6.47 27.57 33.38
CA PRO A 464 -7.03 26.77 32.29
C PRO A 464 -6.33 27.07 30.96
N SER A 465 -5.86 26.04 30.26
CA SER A 465 -5.30 26.18 28.91
C SER A 465 -6.40 26.49 27.90
N GLY A 466 -6.52 27.77 27.52
CA GLY A 466 -7.58 28.25 26.63
C GLY A 466 -7.20 29.40 25.69
N SER A 467 -6.16 30.18 26.01
CA SER A 467 -5.67 31.29 25.17
C SER A 467 -4.48 30.86 24.32
N ALA A 468 -4.60 30.99 22.99
CA ALA A 468 -3.51 30.69 22.06
C ALA A 468 -2.72 31.95 21.70
N ASN A 469 -1.82 32.37 22.59
CA ASN A 469 -0.99 33.57 22.42
C ASN A 469 -0.14 33.48 21.13
N LEU A 470 -0.01 34.61 20.43
CA LEU A 470 0.69 34.71 19.15
C LEU A 470 2.22 34.77 19.38
N HIS A 471 2.93 33.73 18.95
CA HIS A 471 4.37 33.58 19.19
C HIS A 471 5.19 34.47 18.22
N PHE A 472 6.16 35.23 18.74
CA PHE A 472 7.07 36.05 17.92
C PHE A 472 8.27 35.24 17.41
N CYS A 473 8.85 35.65 16.28
CA CYS A 473 10.08 35.06 15.75
C CYS A 473 11.16 36.13 15.57
N ASP A 474 12.13 36.16 16.48
CA ASP A 474 13.21 37.14 16.45
C ASP A 474 14.13 37.03 15.22
N GLU A 475 14.34 35.83 14.66
CA GLU A 475 15.20 35.69 13.47
C GLU A 475 14.51 36.16 12.17
N CYS A 476 13.19 36.34 12.18
CA CYS A 476 12.41 36.82 11.03
C CYS A 476 11.70 38.17 11.27
N HIS A 477 11.62 38.63 12.52
CA HIS A 477 10.85 39.80 12.96
C HIS A 477 9.37 39.77 12.54
N VAL A 478 8.72 38.61 12.67
CA VAL A 478 7.29 38.42 12.38
C VAL A 478 6.62 37.63 13.49
N PHE A 479 5.37 37.96 13.79
CA PHE A 479 4.50 37.08 14.57
C PHE A 479 4.11 35.87 13.72
N GLN A 480 4.11 34.69 14.33
CA GLN A 480 3.83 33.41 13.68
C GLN A 480 2.32 33.13 13.76
N PRO A 481 1.57 33.14 12.62
CA PRO A 481 0.17 32.72 12.61
C PRO A 481 0.05 31.25 13.02
N LEU A 482 -1.15 30.79 13.40
CA LEU A 482 -1.39 29.42 13.84
C LEU A 482 -0.76 28.38 12.87
N ARG A 483 -0.10 27.37 13.45
CA ARG A 483 0.65 26.31 12.74
C ARG A 483 1.91 26.78 11.96
N THR A 484 2.40 28.00 12.18
CA THR A 484 3.69 28.50 11.62
C THR A 484 4.86 28.18 12.55
N LYS A 485 6.05 27.88 12.01
CA LYS A 485 7.29 27.72 12.81
C LYS A 485 8.51 28.27 12.06
N HIS A 486 9.53 28.72 12.80
CA HIS A 486 10.86 29.00 12.26
C HIS A 486 11.61 27.67 12.04
N CYS A 487 12.20 27.49 10.85
CA CYS A 487 13.11 26.39 10.60
C CYS A 487 14.54 26.89 10.45
N LYS A 488 15.43 26.44 11.35
CA LYS A 488 16.84 26.88 11.42
C LYS A 488 17.58 26.59 10.09
N ASP A 489 17.39 25.42 9.49
CA ASP A 489 17.99 25.02 8.20
C ASP A 489 17.40 25.71 6.96
N CYS A 490 16.22 26.30 7.09
CA CYS A 490 15.66 27.19 6.07
C CYS A 490 15.87 28.68 6.38
N ALA A 491 16.37 29.03 7.58
CA ALA A 491 16.53 30.39 8.14
C ALA A 491 15.28 31.28 8.01
N ARG A 492 14.07 30.68 8.05
CA ARG A 492 12.80 31.33 7.71
C ARG A 492 11.59 30.72 8.43
N CYS A 493 10.58 31.55 8.69
CA CYS A 493 9.25 31.08 9.08
C CYS A 493 8.51 30.44 7.90
N THR A 494 7.80 29.34 8.16
CA THR A 494 6.99 28.61 7.19
C THR A 494 5.61 28.31 7.75
N ARG A 495 4.55 28.63 7.00
CA ARG A 495 3.14 28.37 7.32
C ARG A 495 2.81 26.88 7.22
N GLN A 496 1.90 26.42 8.10
CA GLN A 496 1.56 25.00 8.26
C GLN A 496 2.81 24.11 8.31
N TYR A 497 3.83 24.51 9.07
CA TYR A 497 5.11 23.82 9.12
C TYR A 497 4.92 22.39 9.61
N ASP A 498 5.44 21.45 8.83
CA ASP A 498 5.41 20.03 9.17
C ASP A 498 6.81 19.54 9.58
N HIS A 499 7.80 19.67 8.71
CA HIS A 499 9.21 19.38 9.01
C HIS A 499 10.19 20.02 8.00
N HIS A 500 11.48 20.05 8.33
CA HIS A 500 12.54 20.09 7.32
C HIS A 500 12.78 18.67 6.84
N CYS A 501 12.79 18.42 5.54
CA CYS A 501 13.06 17.09 5.00
C CYS A 501 14.49 17.03 4.48
N ASP A 502 15.39 16.36 5.21
CA ASP A 502 16.81 16.27 4.87
C ASP A 502 17.04 15.60 3.50
N CYS A 503 16.24 14.59 3.14
CA CYS A 503 16.32 13.92 1.83
C CYS A 503 16.02 14.86 0.64
N VAL A 504 15.28 15.96 0.87
CA VAL A 504 14.94 16.97 -0.13
C VAL A 504 15.70 18.29 0.11
N GLY A 505 16.28 18.50 1.29
CA GLY A 505 16.96 19.74 1.69
C GLY A 505 16.03 20.97 1.77
N THR A 506 14.72 20.78 1.91
CA THR A 506 13.75 21.89 1.97
C THR A 506 12.70 21.68 3.05
N CYS A 507 12.07 22.78 3.44
CA CYS A 507 10.95 22.79 4.37
C CYS A 507 9.69 22.25 3.68
N VAL A 508 8.96 21.36 4.35
CA VAL A 508 7.63 20.91 3.97
C VAL A 508 6.59 21.71 4.76
N GLY A 509 5.69 22.37 4.04
CA GLY A 509 4.68 23.27 4.60
C GLY A 509 3.53 23.54 3.63
N GLU A 510 2.71 24.53 3.96
CA GLU A 510 1.45 24.87 3.29
C GLU A 510 1.46 24.74 1.76
N SER A 511 2.41 25.39 1.10
CA SER A 511 2.43 25.51 -0.37
C SER A 511 3.03 24.30 -1.10
N ASN A 512 3.69 23.36 -0.41
CA ASN A 512 4.37 22.22 -1.06
C ASN A 512 4.09 20.83 -0.45
N ARG A 513 3.35 20.73 0.68
CA ARG A 513 2.97 19.45 1.30
C ARG A 513 2.29 18.47 0.33
N ARG A 514 1.48 18.97 -0.62
CA ARG A 514 0.86 18.15 -1.68
C ARG A 514 1.88 17.54 -2.65
N LEU A 515 2.91 18.30 -3.04
CA LEU A 515 4.00 17.83 -3.89
C LEU A 515 4.86 16.81 -3.15
N PHE A 516 5.11 17.00 -1.86
CA PHE A 516 5.83 16.04 -1.01
C PHE A 516 5.12 14.69 -0.93
N VAL A 517 3.80 14.68 -0.72
CA VAL A 517 3.02 13.42 -0.70
C VAL A 517 2.97 12.75 -2.08
N LEU A 518 2.85 13.51 -3.17
CA LEU A 518 2.95 12.97 -4.54
C LEU A 518 4.33 12.35 -4.80
N TYR A 519 5.41 13.00 -4.36
CA TYR A 519 6.77 12.49 -4.44
C TYR A 519 6.92 11.16 -3.68
N LEU A 520 6.35 11.04 -2.46
CA LEU A 520 6.34 9.77 -1.72
C LEU A 520 5.56 8.66 -2.47
N CYS A 521 4.41 8.96 -3.08
CA CYS A 521 3.69 7.99 -3.93
C CYS A 521 4.56 7.50 -5.10
N LEU A 522 5.20 8.43 -5.80
CA LEU A 522 6.07 8.13 -6.94
C LEU A 522 7.28 7.30 -6.53
N GLN A 523 7.91 7.64 -5.40
CA GLN A 523 9.04 6.91 -4.81
C GLN A 523 8.69 5.45 -4.45
N ILE A 524 7.46 5.18 -3.98
CA ILE A 524 6.97 3.82 -3.71
C ILE A 524 6.78 3.04 -5.02
N LEU A 525 6.18 3.67 -6.04
CA LEU A 525 5.96 3.06 -7.35
C LEU A 525 7.28 2.79 -8.09
N GLU A 526 8.22 3.74 -8.06
CA GLU A 526 9.56 3.62 -8.60
C GLU A 526 10.34 2.49 -7.91
N GLY A 527 10.30 2.43 -6.57
CA GLY A 527 10.92 1.34 -5.82
C GLY A 527 10.33 -0.03 -6.16
N ALA A 528 9.00 -0.16 -6.24
CA ALA A 528 8.34 -1.40 -6.63
C ALA A 528 8.71 -1.86 -8.05
N VAL A 529 8.78 -0.92 -9.01
CA VAL A 529 9.26 -1.15 -10.38
C VAL A 529 10.72 -1.62 -10.38
N MET A 530 11.59 -0.94 -9.64
CA MET A 530 13.02 -1.27 -9.58
C MET A 530 13.27 -2.64 -8.92
N ILE A 531 12.42 -3.05 -7.97
CA ILE A 531 12.44 -4.42 -7.40
C ILE A 531 12.04 -5.45 -8.45
N ASP A 532 10.97 -5.24 -9.22
CA ASP A 532 10.54 -6.15 -10.28
C ASP A 532 11.65 -6.36 -11.32
N VAL A 533 12.20 -5.27 -11.87
CA VAL A 533 13.31 -5.33 -12.85
C VAL A 533 14.55 -6.00 -12.25
N THR A 534 14.95 -5.63 -11.02
CA THR A 534 16.14 -6.23 -10.38
C THR A 534 15.91 -7.72 -10.09
N SER A 535 14.69 -8.13 -9.76
CA SER A 535 14.32 -9.53 -9.53
C SER A 535 14.27 -10.34 -10.84
N MET A 536 13.85 -9.73 -11.95
CA MET A 536 13.93 -10.32 -13.29
C MET A 536 15.35 -10.41 -13.83
N ALA A 537 16.27 -9.57 -13.34
CA ALA A 537 17.67 -9.53 -13.78
C ALA A 537 18.57 -10.60 -13.13
N PHE A 538 18.10 -11.30 -12.08
CA PHE A 538 18.85 -12.41 -11.48
C PHE A 538 19.07 -13.53 -12.50
N SER A 539 20.32 -13.98 -12.60
CA SER A 539 20.74 -15.06 -13.50
C SER A 539 21.19 -16.28 -12.70
N GLU A 540 20.96 -17.47 -13.25
CA GLU A 540 21.53 -18.73 -12.73
C GLU A 540 23.06 -18.76 -12.94
N GLY A 541 23.75 -19.66 -12.23
CA GLY A 541 25.20 -19.83 -12.32
C GLY A 541 25.61 -21.24 -11.87
N ASP A 542 26.72 -21.74 -12.40
CA ASP A 542 27.12 -23.15 -12.31
C ASP A 542 27.45 -23.60 -10.87
N ASP A 543 27.95 -22.68 -10.03
CA ASP A 543 28.10 -22.88 -8.59
C ASP A 543 27.62 -21.66 -7.79
N ILE A 544 27.56 -21.79 -6.46
CA ILE A 544 27.10 -20.74 -5.55
C ILE A 544 28.00 -19.48 -5.58
N ASN A 545 29.31 -19.64 -5.82
CA ASN A 545 30.26 -18.53 -5.88
C ASN A 545 30.09 -17.72 -7.17
N ASP A 546 29.90 -18.41 -8.31
CA ASP A 546 29.66 -17.76 -9.60
C ASP A 546 28.26 -17.14 -9.66
N TRP A 547 27.24 -17.79 -9.09
CA TRP A 547 25.94 -17.15 -8.83
C TRP A 547 26.08 -15.86 -8.02
N PHE A 548 26.86 -15.85 -6.93
CA PHE A 548 27.14 -14.64 -6.17
C PHE A 548 27.90 -13.58 -6.99
N LYS A 549 28.94 -13.94 -7.76
CA LYS A 549 29.71 -13.00 -8.60
C LYS A 549 28.83 -12.34 -9.68
N ILE A 550 27.96 -13.11 -10.33
CA ILE A 550 27.07 -12.61 -11.38
C ILE A 550 26.04 -11.62 -10.81
N ASN A 551 25.46 -11.95 -9.65
CA ASN A 551 24.31 -11.26 -9.07
C ASN A 551 24.65 -10.24 -7.96
N ALA A 552 25.89 -10.15 -7.46
CA ALA A 552 26.26 -9.30 -6.31
C ALA A 552 25.76 -7.85 -6.40
N LEU A 553 25.88 -7.22 -7.57
CA LEU A 553 25.40 -5.83 -7.78
C LEU A 553 23.87 -5.73 -7.72
N TYR A 554 23.14 -6.74 -8.17
CA TYR A 554 21.68 -6.80 -8.05
C TYR A 554 21.25 -7.05 -6.60
N ILE A 555 21.97 -7.89 -5.85
CA ILE A 555 21.71 -8.12 -4.42
C ILE A 555 21.89 -6.82 -3.62
N VAL A 556 22.98 -6.07 -3.87
CA VAL A 556 23.23 -4.77 -3.22
C VAL A 556 22.16 -3.73 -3.63
N LEU A 557 21.80 -3.66 -4.91
CA LEU A 557 20.76 -2.75 -5.39
C LEU A 557 19.38 -3.08 -4.79
N TRP A 558 18.99 -4.35 -4.79
CA TRP A 558 17.72 -4.82 -4.21
C TRP A 558 17.62 -4.50 -2.71
N PHE A 559 18.71 -4.74 -1.96
CA PHE A 559 18.79 -4.38 -0.54
C PHE A 559 18.72 -2.86 -0.31
N MET A 560 19.39 -2.06 -1.16
CA MET A 560 19.31 -0.60 -1.10
C MET A 560 17.87 -0.10 -1.30
N ILE A 561 17.15 -0.64 -2.30
CA ILE A 561 15.75 -0.26 -2.58
C ILE A 561 14.83 -0.68 -1.43
N MET A 562 15.03 -1.87 -0.84
CA MET A 562 14.32 -2.30 0.39
C MET A 562 14.52 -1.29 1.53
N CYS A 563 15.75 -0.86 1.81
CA CYS A 563 16.03 0.13 2.85
C CYS A 563 15.35 1.49 2.59
N VAL A 564 15.26 1.93 1.33
CA VAL A 564 14.52 3.15 0.96
C VAL A 564 13.01 2.97 1.20
N LEU A 565 12.41 1.87 0.73
CA LEU A 565 10.97 1.62 0.92
C LEU A 565 10.56 1.46 2.39
N LEU A 566 11.41 0.87 3.23
CA LEU A 566 11.19 0.76 4.68
C LEU A 566 11.11 2.14 5.38
N ILE A 567 11.64 3.20 4.79
CA ILE A 567 11.53 4.58 5.29
C ILE A 567 10.33 5.29 4.62
N VAL A 568 10.22 5.16 3.30
CA VAL A 568 9.25 5.91 2.48
C VAL A 568 7.80 5.44 2.72
N VAL A 569 7.55 4.13 2.83
CA VAL A 569 6.17 3.61 3.01
C VAL A 569 5.57 4.06 4.36
N PRO A 570 6.23 3.91 5.52
CA PRO A 570 5.71 4.43 6.78
C PRO A 570 5.54 5.95 6.78
N LEU A 571 6.46 6.70 6.15
CA LEU A 571 6.38 8.15 6.04
C LEU A 571 5.17 8.60 5.20
N PHE A 572 4.86 7.88 4.11
CA PHE A 572 3.65 8.09 3.33
C PHE A 572 2.38 7.80 4.15
N CYS A 573 2.32 6.66 4.83
CA CYS A 573 1.18 6.30 5.70
C CYS A 573 0.96 7.33 6.82
N TYR A 574 2.04 7.84 7.43
CA TYR A 574 1.97 8.88 8.46
C TYR A 574 1.46 10.21 7.91
N GLN A 575 1.92 10.65 6.72
CA GLN A 575 1.36 11.85 6.08
C GLN A 575 -0.10 11.68 5.67
N ALA A 576 -0.51 10.51 5.19
CA ALA A 576 -1.90 10.20 4.89
C ALA A 576 -2.79 10.27 6.15
N TYR A 577 -2.30 9.75 7.29
CA TYR A 577 -2.96 9.88 8.60
C TYR A 577 -3.07 11.35 9.06
N LEU A 578 -1.99 12.13 8.96
CA LEU A 578 -2.02 13.55 9.33
C LEU A 578 -2.99 14.35 8.43
N ILE A 579 -3.15 13.96 7.16
CA ILE A 579 -4.10 14.58 6.23
C ILE A 579 -5.54 14.19 6.59
N SER A 580 -5.83 12.91 6.85
CA SER A 580 -7.18 12.46 7.21
C SER A 580 -7.67 13.00 8.56
N THR A 581 -6.75 13.35 9.47
CA THR A 581 -7.03 14.00 10.76
C THR A 581 -6.93 15.53 10.74
N ASN A 582 -6.56 16.14 9.60
CA ASN A 582 -6.33 17.59 9.45
C ASN A 582 -5.29 18.18 10.44
N GLN A 583 -4.27 17.39 10.75
CA GLN A 583 -3.16 17.72 11.68
C GLN A 583 -1.88 18.08 10.91
N THR A 584 -1.00 18.86 11.55
CA THR A 584 0.43 18.91 11.21
C THR A 584 1.22 18.18 12.29
N ARG A 585 2.42 17.67 11.94
CA ARG A 585 3.29 16.94 12.87
C ARG A 585 3.48 17.66 14.21
N VAL A 586 3.73 18.98 14.17
CA VAL A 586 3.91 19.82 15.36
C VAL A 586 2.71 19.78 16.32
N GLN A 587 1.48 19.69 15.82
CA GLN A 587 0.29 19.59 16.67
C GLN A 587 0.22 18.22 17.37
N VAL A 588 0.64 17.15 16.68
CA VAL A 588 0.72 15.82 17.27
C VAL A 588 1.79 15.79 18.37
N ASP A 589 2.96 16.36 18.10
CA ASP A 589 4.07 16.45 19.07
C ASP A 589 3.66 17.23 20.33
N VAL A 590 2.96 18.35 20.19
CA VAL A 590 2.44 19.16 21.32
C VAL A 590 1.41 18.37 22.15
N VAL A 591 0.46 17.69 21.51
CA VAL A 591 -0.54 16.85 22.21
C VAL A 591 0.12 15.65 22.89
N HIS A 592 1.18 15.07 22.32
CA HIS A 592 1.96 14.01 22.95
C HIS A 592 2.73 14.51 24.17
N CYS A 593 3.32 15.70 24.11
CA CYS A 593 4.01 16.32 25.24
C CYS A 593 3.04 16.59 26.41
N ALA A 594 1.85 17.13 26.12
CA ALA A 594 0.80 17.39 27.12
C ALA A 594 0.17 16.12 27.73
N SER A 595 0.31 14.94 27.10
CA SER A 595 -0.33 13.68 27.53
C SER A 595 0.59 12.77 28.36
N GLY A 596 1.86 13.14 28.54
CA GLY A 596 2.85 12.38 29.29
C GLY A 596 3.34 11.09 28.59
N PRO A 597 4.35 10.41 29.16
CA PRO A 597 5.13 9.37 28.47
C PRO A 597 4.32 8.12 28.09
N LYS A 598 3.17 7.87 28.74
CA LYS A 598 2.30 6.73 28.41
C LYS A 598 1.75 6.82 26.99
N MET A 599 1.37 8.02 26.52
CA MET A 599 0.79 8.18 25.18
C MET A 599 1.85 8.11 24.07
N VAL A 600 3.05 8.62 24.35
CA VAL A 600 4.24 8.44 23.49
C VAL A 600 4.54 6.96 23.29
N LEU A 601 4.50 6.17 24.36
CA LEU A 601 4.71 4.71 24.27
C LEU A 601 3.62 4.01 23.44
N THR A 602 2.34 4.39 23.57
CA THR A 602 1.27 3.84 22.72
C THR A 602 1.37 4.27 21.26
N SER A 603 1.88 5.46 20.98
CA SER A 603 2.10 5.97 19.62
C SER A 603 3.28 5.26 18.93
N LEU A 604 4.39 5.07 19.65
CA LEU A 604 5.50 4.23 19.20
C LEU A 604 5.07 2.79 18.98
N ALA A 605 4.26 2.22 19.90
CA ALA A 605 3.72 0.87 19.75
C ALA A 605 2.77 0.75 18.55
N LEU A 606 1.89 1.72 18.31
CA LEU A 606 0.98 1.72 17.16
C LEU A 606 1.75 1.82 15.83
N ASN A 607 2.75 2.72 15.75
CA ASN A 607 3.61 2.82 14.57
C ASN A 607 4.43 1.54 14.36
N ALA A 608 4.97 0.93 15.42
CA ALA A 608 5.65 -0.36 15.34
C ALA A 608 4.71 -1.49 14.87
N VAL A 609 3.47 -1.54 15.37
CA VAL A 609 2.44 -2.49 14.91
C VAL A 609 2.09 -2.27 13.43
N LEU A 610 1.97 -1.02 12.97
CA LEU A 610 1.72 -0.70 11.56
C LEU A 610 2.91 -1.07 10.66
N VAL A 611 4.14 -0.81 11.09
CA VAL A 611 5.36 -1.24 10.37
C VAL A 611 5.48 -2.76 10.31
N MET A 612 5.24 -3.45 11.43
CA MET A 612 5.25 -4.92 11.49
C MET A 612 4.13 -5.55 10.66
N ALA A 613 2.94 -4.93 10.63
CA ALA A 613 1.83 -5.36 9.78
C ALA A 613 2.13 -5.15 8.28
N ALA A 614 2.69 -3.99 7.90
CA ALA A 614 3.13 -3.72 6.54
C ALA A 614 4.24 -4.69 6.10
N LEU A 615 5.24 -4.94 6.96
CA LEU A 615 6.30 -5.91 6.72
C LEU A 615 5.75 -7.34 6.57
N ALA A 616 4.82 -7.75 7.44
CA ALA A 616 4.16 -9.06 7.35
C ALA A 616 3.30 -9.20 6.09
N LEU A 617 2.63 -8.14 5.63
CA LEU A 617 1.87 -8.14 4.37
C LEU A 617 2.80 -8.20 3.14
N THR A 618 3.92 -7.47 3.14
CA THR A 618 4.91 -7.53 2.05
C THR A 618 5.59 -8.90 1.99
N ILE A 619 6.06 -9.43 3.13
CA ILE A 619 6.64 -10.77 3.21
C ILE A 619 5.59 -11.82 2.81
N GLY A 620 4.37 -11.73 3.31
CA GLY A 620 3.26 -12.61 2.93
C GLY A 620 2.94 -12.57 1.44
N GLY A 621 2.97 -11.38 0.82
CA GLY A 621 2.79 -11.19 -0.62
C GLY A 621 3.91 -11.81 -1.45
N VAL A 622 5.18 -11.60 -1.06
CA VAL A 622 6.34 -12.21 -1.73
C VAL A 622 6.32 -13.74 -1.60
N LEU A 623 6.03 -14.26 -0.40
CA LEU A 623 5.89 -15.70 -0.16
C LEU A 623 4.72 -16.31 -0.95
N LEU A 624 3.58 -15.60 -1.06
CA LEU A 624 2.44 -16.04 -1.88
C LEU A 624 2.79 -16.04 -3.37
N LEU A 625 3.48 -15.02 -3.88
CA LEU A 625 3.94 -14.96 -5.26
C LEU A 625 4.94 -16.09 -5.57
N ALA A 626 5.87 -16.40 -4.67
CA ALA A 626 6.77 -17.55 -4.81
C ALA A 626 6.02 -18.90 -4.78
N TRP A 627 5.05 -19.04 -3.86
CA TRP A 627 4.21 -20.23 -3.69
C TRP A 627 3.31 -20.51 -4.91
N ILE A 628 2.91 -19.47 -5.64
CA ILE A 628 2.24 -19.58 -6.96
C ILE A 628 3.26 -19.84 -8.08
N ARG A 629 4.34 -19.04 -8.16
CA ARG A 629 5.24 -19.00 -9.31
C ARG A 629 5.90 -20.34 -9.61
N ALA A 630 6.53 -20.99 -8.62
CA ALA A 630 7.30 -22.21 -8.89
C ALA A 630 6.42 -23.39 -9.37
N PRO A 631 5.28 -23.74 -8.73
CA PRO A 631 4.38 -24.76 -9.26
C PRO A 631 3.77 -24.41 -10.62
N VAL A 632 3.46 -23.12 -10.85
CA VAL A 632 2.98 -22.68 -12.17
C VAL A 632 4.06 -22.80 -13.23
N ALA A 633 5.33 -22.54 -12.90
CA ALA A 633 6.46 -22.70 -13.82
C ALA A 633 6.77 -24.18 -14.11
N GLU A 634 6.72 -25.07 -13.12
CA GLU A 634 6.98 -26.50 -13.32
C GLU A 634 5.86 -27.18 -14.12
N ALA A 635 4.60 -26.95 -13.77
CA ALA A 635 3.45 -27.40 -14.57
C ALA A 635 3.52 -26.96 -16.05
N LYS A 636 4.15 -25.80 -16.27
CA LYS A 636 4.30 -25.10 -17.54
C LYS A 636 5.51 -25.69 -18.31
N ARG A 637 6.65 -26.00 -17.67
CA ARG A 637 7.73 -26.86 -18.23
C ARG A 637 7.19 -28.21 -18.68
N LEU A 638 6.54 -28.92 -17.75
CA LEU A 638 6.00 -30.26 -17.97
C LEU A 638 5.01 -30.29 -19.13
N ALA A 639 4.19 -29.25 -19.33
CA ALA A 639 3.27 -29.13 -20.46
C ALA A 639 3.97 -29.10 -21.84
N GLN A 640 5.22 -28.64 -21.94
CA GLN A 640 6.01 -28.64 -23.18
C GLN A 640 6.86 -29.91 -23.38
N GLU A 641 7.06 -30.70 -22.33
CA GLU A 641 8.02 -31.80 -22.33
C GLU A 641 7.67 -32.87 -23.37
N LEU A 642 8.69 -33.26 -24.15
CA LEU A 642 8.65 -34.37 -25.10
C LEU A 642 9.11 -35.65 -24.40
N ASP A 643 8.34 -36.72 -24.56
CA ASP A 643 8.69 -38.03 -23.99
C ASP A 643 10.04 -38.54 -24.56
N PRO A 644 11.00 -38.96 -23.71
CA PRO A 644 12.28 -39.52 -24.15
C PRO A 644 12.11 -40.71 -25.11
N PRO A 645 13.00 -40.90 -26.11
CA PRO A 645 12.90 -42.02 -27.07
C PRO A 645 12.85 -43.41 -26.42
N GLN A 646 13.44 -43.58 -25.24
CA GLN A 646 13.35 -44.79 -24.42
C GLN A 646 11.89 -45.13 -24.06
N GLU A 647 11.09 -44.12 -23.71
CA GLU A 647 9.67 -44.26 -23.34
C GLU A 647 8.75 -44.51 -24.54
N ALA A 648 9.26 -44.42 -25.78
CA ALA A 648 8.51 -44.78 -26.99
C ALA A 648 8.42 -46.30 -27.22
N THR A 649 9.16 -47.11 -26.45
CA THR A 649 9.26 -48.57 -26.67
C THR A 649 9.13 -49.43 -25.39
N TYR A 650 8.78 -50.70 -25.56
CA TYR A 650 8.77 -51.74 -24.51
C TYR A 650 9.54 -52.99 -24.96
N GLN A 651 10.01 -53.79 -24.00
CA GLN A 651 10.72 -55.05 -24.23
C GLN A 651 9.74 -56.23 -24.22
N ASP A 652 9.96 -57.24 -25.08
CA ASP A 652 9.30 -58.55 -24.97
C ASP A 652 10.26 -59.59 -24.37
N PRO A 653 10.10 -60.00 -23.10
CA PRO A 653 10.98 -60.98 -22.44
C PRO A 653 10.88 -62.41 -23.01
N ASN A 654 10.06 -62.64 -24.05
CA ASN A 654 10.06 -63.87 -24.86
C ASN A 654 10.73 -63.71 -26.24
N ALA A 655 10.99 -62.49 -26.72
CA ALA A 655 11.58 -62.22 -28.04
C ALA A 655 13.05 -61.71 -27.99
N GLY A 656 13.68 -61.76 -26.82
CA GLY A 656 15.01 -61.21 -26.56
C GLY A 656 14.99 -59.70 -26.35
N ASP A 657 16.14 -59.04 -26.43
CA ASP A 657 16.29 -57.60 -26.16
C ASP A 657 15.77 -56.70 -27.30
N LYS A 658 14.81 -57.19 -28.08
CA LYS A 658 14.15 -56.44 -29.14
C LYS A 658 13.09 -55.53 -28.54
N LEU A 659 13.36 -54.23 -28.59
CA LEU A 659 12.39 -53.18 -28.28
C LEU A 659 11.31 -53.10 -29.37
N LEU A 660 10.07 -52.89 -28.92
CA LEU A 660 8.86 -52.77 -29.75
C LEU A 660 8.19 -51.42 -29.48
N PRO A 661 7.69 -50.69 -30.50
CA PRO A 661 7.06 -49.39 -30.30
C PRO A 661 5.70 -49.51 -29.59
N PHE A 662 5.40 -48.55 -28.72
CA PHE A 662 4.03 -48.37 -28.21
C PHE A 662 3.06 -47.97 -29.36
N GLY A 663 1.77 -48.24 -29.16
CA GLY A 663 0.70 -47.62 -29.97
C GLY A 663 0.30 -46.28 -29.37
N SER A 664 -0.40 -45.43 -30.10
CA SER A 664 -0.81 -44.10 -29.63
C SER A 664 -2.30 -44.03 -29.31
N LEU A 665 -2.67 -43.24 -28.30
CA LEU A 665 -4.05 -42.78 -28.10
C LEU A 665 -4.54 -41.91 -29.27
N GLY A 666 -3.62 -41.25 -29.97
CA GLY A 666 -3.87 -40.48 -31.19
C GLY A 666 -4.22 -41.33 -32.42
N ASP A 667 -3.90 -42.63 -32.45
CA ASP A 667 -4.27 -43.52 -33.57
C ASP A 667 -5.79 -43.55 -33.74
N GLU A 668 -6.28 -43.24 -34.96
CA GLU A 668 -7.70 -43.02 -35.27
C GLU A 668 -8.61 -44.09 -34.64
N LYS A 669 -8.27 -45.36 -34.87
CA LYS A 669 -8.99 -46.55 -34.39
C LYS A 669 -8.28 -47.18 -33.20
N SER A 670 -9.06 -47.72 -32.28
CA SER A 670 -8.60 -48.65 -31.24
C SER A 670 -8.10 -49.97 -31.85
N GLN A 671 -7.21 -50.65 -31.13
CA GLN A 671 -6.74 -52.02 -31.48
C GLN A 671 -7.29 -53.07 -30.50
N VAL A 672 -7.76 -52.66 -29.32
CA VAL A 672 -8.42 -53.51 -28.31
C VAL A 672 -9.65 -52.80 -27.73
N SER A 673 -10.57 -53.56 -27.13
CA SER A 673 -11.76 -52.98 -26.47
C SER A 673 -11.39 -52.20 -25.20
N LEU A 674 -10.44 -52.70 -24.40
CA LEU A 674 -10.02 -52.10 -23.13
C LEU A 674 -8.49 -52.02 -22.98
N THR A 675 -7.97 -50.85 -22.59
CA THR A 675 -6.67 -50.75 -21.92
C THR A 675 -6.90 -50.52 -20.42
N VAL A 676 -6.22 -51.29 -19.56
CA VAL A 676 -6.13 -51.02 -18.12
C VAL A 676 -4.75 -50.46 -17.79
N VAL A 677 -4.67 -49.18 -17.41
CA VAL A 677 -3.43 -48.50 -17.01
C VAL A 677 -3.24 -48.65 -15.50
N ILE A 678 -2.08 -49.17 -15.09
CA ILE A 678 -1.73 -49.39 -13.67
C ILE A 678 -0.43 -48.65 -13.35
N PRO A 679 -0.45 -47.52 -12.63
CA PRO A 679 0.76 -46.82 -12.20
C PRO A 679 1.41 -47.56 -11.01
N ALA A 680 2.72 -47.76 -11.05
CA ALA A 680 3.49 -48.46 -10.03
C ALA A 680 4.73 -47.65 -9.62
N TYR A 681 4.95 -47.54 -8.31
CA TYR A 681 6.16 -46.93 -7.73
C TYR A 681 6.54 -47.63 -6.43
N ASN A 682 7.53 -48.51 -6.50
CA ASN A 682 7.96 -49.39 -5.40
C ASN A 682 6.81 -50.28 -4.86
N GLU A 683 6.14 -51.01 -5.74
CA GLU A 683 4.93 -51.79 -5.46
C GLU A 683 5.15 -53.32 -5.54
N GLU A 684 6.38 -53.81 -5.39
CA GLU A 684 6.76 -55.23 -5.57
C GLU A 684 5.84 -56.21 -4.81
N GLN A 685 5.37 -55.82 -3.62
CA GLN A 685 4.56 -56.64 -2.72
C GLN A 685 3.08 -56.71 -3.11
N ARG A 686 2.58 -55.75 -3.91
CA ARG A 686 1.16 -55.59 -4.24
C ARG A 686 0.86 -55.82 -5.73
N ILE A 687 1.71 -55.32 -6.61
CA ILE A 687 1.51 -55.34 -8.07
C ILE A 687 1.23 -56.75 -8.65
N LEU A 688 1.83 -57.79 -8.05
CA LEU A 688 1.65 -59.18 -8.47
C LEU A 688 0.22 -59.70 -8.26
N VAL A 689 -0.47 -59.25 -7.22
CA VAL A 689 -1.86 -59.66 -6.94
C VAL A 689 -2.79 -58.93 -7.92
N THR A 690 -2.64 -57.61 -8.01
CA THR A 690 -3.41 -56.73 -8.90
C THR A 690 -3.37 -57.19 -10.35
N ILE A 691 -2.18 -57.56 -10.87
CA ILE A 691 -2.05 -58.11 -12.24
C ILE A 691 -2.72 -59.48 -12.37
N LYS A 692 -2.57 -60.39 -11.39
CA LYS A 692 -3.17 -61.74 -11.46
C LYS A 692 -4.71 -61.66 -11.47
N ASP A 693 -5.29 -60.85 -10.60
CA ASP A 693 -6.74 -60.70 -10.49
C ASP A 693 -7.31 -60.01 -11.73
N ALA A 694 -6.64 -58.98 -12.25
CA ALA A 694 -7.02 -58.32 -13.49
C ALA A 694 -6.98 -59.28 -14.69
N VAL A 695 -5.89 -60.04 -14.87
CA VAL A 695 -5.80 -61.05 -15.95
C VAL A 695 -6.88 -62.12 -15.80
N ALA A 696 -7.07 -62.67 -14.59
CA ALA A 696 -8.05 -63.74 -14.36
C ALA A 696 -9.49 -63.30 -14.67
N PHE A 697 -9.86 -62.07 -14.29
CA PHE A 697 -11.17 -61.49 -14.62
C PHE A 697 -11.31 -61.19 -16.12
N LEU A 698 -10.30 -60.57 -16.74
CA LEU A 698 -10.38 -60.12 -18.13
C LEU A 698 -10.27 -61.28 -19.13
N ASP A 699 -9.49 -62.34 -18.84
CA ASP A 699 -9.50 -63.57 -19.64
C ASP A 699 -10.85 -64.29 -19.55
N ALA A 700 -11.46 -64.39 -18.36
CA ALA A 700 -12.82 -64.92 -18.22
C ALA A 700 -13.84 -64.08 -19.03
N LYS A 701 -13.67 -62.76 -19.08
CA LYS A 701 -14.51 -61.87 -19.89
C LYS A 701 -14.29 -62.04 -21.40
N THR A 702 -13.05 -62.25 -21.88
CA THR A 702 -12.79 -62.63 -23.29
C THR A 702 -13.38 -64.00 -23.64
N LEU A 703 -13.39 -64.97 -22.71
CA LEU A 703 -14.03 -66.27 -22.92
C LEU A 703 -15.56 -66.16 -23.01
N GLN A 704 -16.17 -65.28 -22.21
CA GLN A 704 -17.62 -65.03 -22.24
C GLN A 704 -18.05 -64.20 -23.46
N TYR A 705 -17.20 -63.27 -23.91
CA TYR A 705 -17.46 -62.35 -25.02
C TYR A 705 -16.27 -62.37 -26.00
N PRO A 706 -16.29 -63.24 -27.05
CA PRO A 706 -15.14 -63.41 -27.95
C PRO A 706 -14.69 -62.16 -28.73
N SER A 707 -15.54 -61.13 -28.82
CA SER A 707 -15.18 -59.81 -29.38
C SER A 707 -14.47 -58.89 -28.38
N PHE A 708 -14.54 -59.17 -27.08
CA PHE A 708 -13.92 -58.37 -26.03
C PHE A 708 -12.42 -58.67 -25.93
N THR A 709 -11.62 -57.70 -26.33
CA THR A 709 -10.15 -57.74 -26.28
C THR A 709 -9.63 -56.73 -25.28
N TYR A 710 -8.53 -57.07 -24.58
CA TYR A 710 -7.96 -56.21 -23.55
C TYR A 710 -6.44 -56.24 -23.58
N GLU A 711 -5.84 -55.17 -23.03
CA GLU A 711 -4.45 -55.13 -22.59
C GLU A 711 -4.35 -54.50 -21.19
N ILE A 712 -3.32 -54.88 -20.44
CA ILE A 712 -2.89 -54.23 -19.20
C ILE A 712 -1.58 -53.49 -19.52
N LEU A 713 -1.52 -52.20 -19.20
CA LEU A 713 -0.34 -51.36 -19.35
C LEU A 713 0.12 -50.90 -17.96
N VAL A 714 1.15 -51.55 -17.45
CA VAL A 714 1.81 -51.15 -16.21
C VAL A 714 2.77 -50.00 -16.52
N VAL A 715 2.77 -48.95 -15.71
CA VAL A 715 3.68 -47.81 -15.83
C VAL A 715 4.54 -47.74 -14.58
N ASP A 716 5.82 -48.05 -14.73
CA ASP A 716 6.85 -47.92 -13.70
C ASP A 716 7.38 -46.48 -13.65
N ASP A 717 7.08 -45.77 -12.55
CA ASP A 717 7.43 -44.36 -12.27
C ASP A 717 8.83 -44.25 -11.62
N CYS A 718 9.79 -44.99 -12.19
CA CYS A 718 11.16 -45.19 -11.69
C CYS A 718 11.24 -45.90 -10.32
N SER A 719 10.67 -47.11 -10.20
CA SER A 719 10.85 -47.95 -9.01
C SER A 719 12.31 -48.36 -8.82
N VAL A 720 12.71 -48.51 -7.55
CA VAL A 720 14.05 -48.95 -7.10
C VAL A 720 14.02 -50.31 -6.37
N ASP A 721 12.84 -50.93 -6.30
CA ASP A 721 12.59 -52.28 -5.76
C ASP A 721 12.38 -53.31 -6.89
N ALA A 722 11.94 -54.53 -6.57
CA ALA A 722 11.74 -55.59 -7.56
C ALA A 722 10.47 -55.42 -8.44
N THR A 723 9.76 -54.27 -8.41
CA THR A 723 8.52 -54.04 -9.18
C THR A 723 8.69 -54.38 -10.67
N VAL A 724 9.76 -53.90 -11.30
CA VAL A 724 10.04 -54.12 -12.72
C VAL A 724 10.18 -55.62 -13.04
N ASP A 725 10.94 -56.36 -12.24
CA ASP A 725 11.17 -57.79 -12.44
C ASP A 725 9.89 -58.62 -12.23
N VAL A 726 9.12 -58.28 -11.19
CA VAL A 726 7.82 -58.92 -10.90
C VAL A 726 6.84 -58.74 -12.07
N VAL A 727 6.80 -57.55 -12.68
CA VAL A 727 5.97 -57.26 -13.85
C VAL A 727 6.49 -57.99 -15.09
N LEU A 728 7.80 -57.93 -15.37
CA LEU A 728 8.42 -58.63 -16.52
C LEU A 728 8.20 -60.15 -16.45
N GLN A 729 8.20 -60.75 -15.27
CA GLN A 729 7.81 -62.16 -15.08
C GLN A 729 6.35 -62.44 -15.50
N GLN A 730 5.41 -61.52 -15.23
CA GLN A 730 4.02 -61.69 -15.69
C GLN A 730 3.88 -61.45 -17.20
N VAL A 731 4.58 -60.45 -17.76
CA VAL A 731 4.66 -60.24 -19.23
C VAL A 731 5.20 -61.50 -19.91
N LYS A 732 6.26 -62.10 -19.38
CA LYS A 732 6.84 -63.35 -19.90
C LYS A 732 5.82 -64.50 -19.88
N LYS A 733 5.06 -64.62 -18.80
CA LYS A 733 4.04 -65.67 -18.59
C LYS A 733 2.78 -65.51 -19.46
N HIS A 734 2.36 -64.28 -19.77
CA HIS A 734 1.06 -64.00 -20.42
C HIS A 734 1.15 -63.33 -21.81
N SER A 735 2.37 -63.04 -22.28
CA SER A 735 2.72 -62.32 -23.52
C SER A 735 2.47 -60.80 -23.51
N VAL A 736 3.26 -60.10 -24.34
CA VAL A 736 3.15 -58.64 -24.58
C VAL A 736 1.83 -58.18 -25.21
N GLN A 737 1.00 -59.10 -25.73
CA GLN A 737 -0.33 -58.72 -26.19
C GLN A 737 -1.34 -58.59 -25.05
N ARG A 738 -1.08 -59.21 -23.89
CA ARG A 738 -1.91 -59.10 -22.68
C ARG A 738 -1.37 -58.08 -21.68
N ILE A 739 -0.06 -58.06 -21.45
CA ILE A 739 0.58 -57.19 -20.44
C ILE A 739 1.76 -56.47 -21.08
N ARG A 740 1.81 -55.14 -20.98
CA ARG A 740 2.93 -54.30 -21.41
C ARG A 740 3.46 -53.49 -20.23
N LEU A 741 4.77 -53.24 -20.22
CA LEU A 741 5.44 -52.41 -19.21
C LEU A 741 6.04 -51.17 -19.89
N LEU A 742 5.63 -49.99 -19.44
CA LEU A 742 6.30 -48.72 -19.69
C LEU A 742 7.21 -48.41 -18.50
N ARG A 743 8.46 -48.01 -18.75
CA ARG A 743 9.42 -47.57 -17.73
C ARG A 743 9.78 -46.11 -17.98
N LEU A 744 9.40 -45.22 -17.07
CA LEU A 744 9.72 -43.80 -17.18
C LEU A 744 11.20 -43.56 -16.85
N GLN A 745 11.77 -42.49 -17.41
CA GLN A 745 13.17 -42.09 -17.15
C GLN A 745 13.29 -41.13 -15.95
N GLN A 746 12.19 -40.48 -15.57
CA GLN A 746 12.09 -39.59 -14.41
C GLN A 746 10.81 -39.90 -13.61
N ASN A 747 10.85 -39.69 -12.28
CA ASN A 747 9.67 -39.83 -11.42
C ASN A 747 8.73 -38.62 -11.63
N HIS A 748 7.65 -38.84 -12.37
CA HIS A 748 6.60 -37.84 -12.61
C HIS A 748 5.58 -37.83 -11.48
N GLY A 749 5.35 -38.98 -10.83
CA GLY A 749 4.27 -39.18 -9.86
C GLY A 749 3.00 -39.72 -10.52
N LYS A 750 2.01 -40.04 -9.68
CA LYS A 750 0.81 -40.81 -10.06
C LYS A 750 0.09 -40.28 -11.30
N GLY A 751 -0.25 -38.99 -11.34
CA GLY A 751 -0.95 -38.38 -12.46
C GLY A 751 -0.13 -38.36 -13.75
N GLY A 752 1.17 -38.10 -13.65
CA GLY A 752 2.10 -38.13 -14.79
C GLY A 752 2.30 -39.54 -15.34
N ALA A 753 2.47 -40.53 -14.46
CA ALA A 753 2.55 -41.94 -14.84
C ALA A 753 1.26 -42.44 -15.52
N ILE A 754 0.08 -42.12 -14.96
CA ILE A 754 -1.20 -42.42 -15.62
C ILE A 754 -1.28 -41.71 -16.98
N ARG A 755 -0.92 -40.42 -17.08
CA ARG A 755 -0.90 -39.67 -18.35
C ARG A 755 -0.02 -40.36 -19.39
N LYS A 756 1.26 -40.62 -19.07
CA LYS A 756 2.23 -41.29 -19.96
C LYS A 756 1.69 -42.65 -20.47
N GLY A 757 1.04 -43.41 -19.58
CA GLY A 757 0.38 -44.69 -19.92
C GLY A 757 -0.86 -44.52 -20.81
N VAL A 758 -1.78 -43.62 -20.46
CA VAL A 758 -3.01 -43.37 -21.22
C VAL A 758 -2.70 -42.87 -22.64
N MET A 759 -1.66 -42.05 -22.81
CA MET A 759 -1.19 -41.62 -24.14
C MET A 759 -0.71 -42.80 -25.03
N ARG A 760 -0.36 -43.94 -24.43
CA ARG A 760 0.10 -45.18 -25.12
C ARG A 760 -0.97 -46.29 -25.19
N ALA A 761 -2.21 -45.97 -24.80
CA ALA A 761 -3.33 -46.89 -24.71
C ALA A 761 -3.96 -47.20 -26.08
N ARG A 762 -4.10 -48.49 -26.39
CA ARG A 762 -4.71 -48.98 -27.64
C ARG A 762 -6.24 -49.18 -27.54
N GLY A 763 -6.80 -49.02 -26.34
CA GLY A 763 -8.21 -49.25 -26.02
C GLY A 763 -9.19 -48.29 -26.71
N GLU A 764 -10.38 -48.81 -26.98
CA GLU A 764 -11.61 -48.03 -27.20
C GLU A 764 -12.10 -47.40 -25.88
N ARG A 765 -11.97 -48.17 -24.79
CA ARG A 765 -12.13 -47.71 -23.41
C ARG A 765 -10.78 -47.78 -22.71
N VAL A 766 -10.52 -46.83 -21.82
CA VAL A 766 -9.30 -46.77 -21.01
C VAL A 766 -9.71 -46.69 -19.55
N LEU A 767 -9.40 -47.72 -18.78
CA LEU A 767 -9.51 -47.75 -17.33
C LEU A 767 -8.15 -47.38 -16.75
N PHE A 768 -8.09 -46.57 -15.71
CA PHE A 768 -6.96 -46.65 -14.78
C PHE A 768 -7.39 -47.30 -13.46
N ALA A 769 -6.49 -48.07 -12.86
CA ALA A 769 -6.70 -48.76 -11.59
C ALA A 769 -5.40 -48.70 -10.75
N ASP A 770 -5.52 -48.44 -9.45
CA ASP A 770 -4.36 -48.38 -8.55
C ASP A 770 -3.70 -49.77 -8.35
N ALA A 771 -2.38 -49.77 -8.20
CA ALA A 771 -1.55 -50.98 -8.10
C ALA A 771 -1.76 -51.81 -6.81
N ASP A 772 -2.57 -51.35 -5.87
CA ASP A 772 -2.77 -51.96 -4.55
C ASP A 772 -3.94 -52.97 -4.46
N ASN A 773 -4.72 -53.12 -5.54
CA ASN A 773 -5.95 -53.93 -5.60
C ASN A 773 -7.04 -53.48 -4.59
N ALA A 774 -6.99 -52.24 -4.08
CA ALA A 774 -7.94 -51.74 -3.08
C ALA A 774 -9.36 -51.64 -3.63
N THR A 775 -9.52 -51.38 -4.94
CA THR A 775 -10.79 -51.49 -5.69
C THR A 775 -10.82 -52.77 -6.52
N GLU A 776 -11.91 -53.55 -6.43
CA GLU A 776 -12.04 -54.78 -7.22
C GLU A 776 -12.16 -54.50 -8.73
N ILE A 777 -11.29 -55.10 -9.54
CA ILE A 777 -11.33 -54.99 -11.02
C ILE A 777 -12.68 -55.42 -11.63
N ARG A 778 -13.44 -56.27 -10.93
CA ARG A 778 -14.78 -56.74 -11.31
C ARG A 778 -15.77 -55.59 -11.50
N ASP A 779 -15.59 -54.49 -10.77
CA ASP A 779 -16.46 -53.32 -10.86
C ASP A 779 -16.30 -52.54 -12.17
N TYR A 780 -15.34 -52.92 -13.03
CA TYR A 780 -15.32 -52.52 -14.44
C TYR A 780 -16.69 -52.74 -15.11
N ASP A 781 -17.42 -53.82 -14.79
CA ASP A 781 -18.74 -54.09 -15.39
C ASP A 781 -19.78 -53.02 -15.02
N LYS A 782 -19.74 -52.50 -13.78
CA LYS A 782 -20.61 -51.39 -13.33
C LYS A 782 -20.26 -50.09 -14.05
N LEU A 783 -18.95 -49.80 -14.18
CA LEU A 783 -18.46 -48.58 -14.85
C LEU A 783 -18.74 -48.62 -16.36
N ALA A 784 -18.56 -49.78 -16.99
CA ALA A 784 -18.88 -50.00 -18.40
C ALA A 784 -20.38 -49.80 -18.66
N LEU A 785 -21.25 -50.43 -17.87
CA LEU A 785 -22.71 -50.26 -18.00
C LEU A 785 -23.16 -48.80 -17.87
N ALA A 786 -22.58 -48.05 -16.91
CA ALA A 786 -22.87 -46.63 -16.75
C ALA A 786 -22.35 -45.76 -17.93
N MET A 787 -21.27 -46.18 -18.58
CA MET A 787 -20.75 -45.56 -19.80
C MET A 787 -21.67 -45.83 -21.00
N ASP A 788 -22.04 -47.09 -21.22
CA ASP A 788 -22.97 -47.50 -22.29
C ASP A 788 -24.33 -46.80 -22.17
N GLN A 789 -24.84 -46.65 -20.94
CA GLN A 789 -26.04 -45.85 -20.67
C GLN A 789 -25.88 -44.35 -20.98
N ALA A 790 -24.69 -43.78 -20.77
CA ALA A 790 -24.41 -42.38 -21.10
C ALA A 790 -24.30 -42.16 -22.61
N HIS A 791 -23.65 -43.06 -23.35
CA HIS A 791 -23.63 -43.04 -24.82
C HIS A 791 -25.04 -43.20 -25.40
N ALA A 792 -25.84 -44.15 -24.89
CA ALA A 792 -27.24 -44.34 -25.29
C ALA A 792 -28.12 -43.10 -24.99
N ALA A 793 -27.77 -42.32 -23.96
CA ALA A 793 -28.41 -41.04 -23.65
C ALA A 793 -27.89 -39.84 -24.48
N GLY A 794 -27.06 -40.07 -25.50
CA GLY A 794 -26.60 -39.05 -26.45
C GLY A 794 -25.33 -38.29 -26.05
N ALA A 795 -24.48 -38.84 -25.18
CA ALA A 795 -23.23 -38.20 -24.75
C ALA A 795 -22.12 -38.17 -25.83
N GLY A 796 -22.28 -37.29 -26.84
CA GLY A 796 -21.35 -37.19 -27.98
C GLY A 796 -19.98 -36.56 -27.69
N ASN A 797 -19.81 -35.81 -26.60
CA ASN A 797 -18.56 -35.11 -26.27
C ASN A 797 -17.50 -36.00 -25.57
N GLY A 798 -17.82 -37.28 -25.35
CA GLY A 798 -17.04 -38.20 -24.51
C GLY A 798 -17.65 -38.38 -23.11
N VAL A 799 -17.34 -39.53 -22.51
CA VAL A 799 -17.87 -40.01 -21.23
C VAL A 799 -16.74 -40.31 -20.24
N VAL A 800 -16.95 -39.88 -19.00
CA VAL A 800 -16.10 -40.18 -17.83
C VAL A 800 -16.95 -40.91 -16.79
N VAL A 801 -16.50 -42.07 -16.32
CA VAL A 801 -17.15 -42.78 -15.22
C VAL A 801 -16.17 -42.98 -14.07
N CYS A 802 -16.44 -42.35 -12.94
CA CYS A 802 -15.67 -42.51 -11.72
C CYS A 802 -16.24 -43.64 -10.86
N GLY A 803 -15.38 -44.52 -10.35
CA GLY A 803 -15.70 -45.25 -9.13
C GLY A 803 -15.86 -44.27 -7.95
N SER A 804 -16.59 -44.68 -6.91
CA SER A 804 -16.83 -43.84 -5.74
C SER A 804 -17.03 -44.65 -4.46
N ARG A 805 -16.27 -44.26 -3.44
CA ARG A 805 -16.28 -44.79 -2.06
C ARG A 805 -17.22 -44.00 -1.15
N ALA A 806 -17.90 -42.97 -1.64
CA ALA A 806 -18.76 -42.08 -0.84
C ALA A 806 -19.86 -42.83 -0.05
N HIS A 807 -20.32 -43.96 -0.57
CA HIS A 807 -21.31 -44.84 0.11
C HIS A 807 -20.74 -45.63 1.31
N LEU A 808 -19.40 -45.68 1.47
CA LEU A 808 -18.70 -46.23 2.63
C LEU A 808 -18.31 -45.12 3.63
N GLU A 809 -18.42 -43.85 3.23
CA GLU A 809 -17.97 -42.68 3.99
C GLU A 809 -18.76 -42.53 5.30
N GLU A 810 -20.08 -42.72 5.27
CA GLU A 810 -20.96 -42.70 6.46
C GLU A 810 -20.51 -43.70 7.54
N GLN A 811 -20.19 -44.93 7.14
CA GLN A 811 -19.71 -45.98 8.06
C GLN A 811 -18.30 -45.71 8.60
N ALA A 812 -17.51 -44.93 7.88
CA ALA A 812 -16.15 -44.56 8.24
C ALA A 812 -16.10 -43.30 9.13
N ILE A 813 -16.95 -42.29 8.86
CA ILE A 813 -17.09 -41.06 9.65
C ILE A 813 -17.34 -41.41 11.12
N ALA A 814 -18.26 -42.35 11.39
CA ALA A 814 -18.64 -42.80 12.73
C ALA A 814 -17.50 -43.47 13.54
N LYS A 815 -16.37 -43.81 12.90
CA LYS A 815 -15.21 -44.48 13.53
C LYS A 815 -13.93 -43.64 13.48
N ARG A 816 -13.95 -42.45 12.87
CA ARG A 816 -12.76 -41.63 12.59
C ARG A 816 -12.63 -40.45 13.55
N ASN A 817 -11.38 -40.01 13.76
CA ASN A 817 -11.05 -38.83 14.55
C ASN A 817 -11.76 -37.58 13.97
N PRO A 818 -12.45 -36.75 14.78
CA PRO A 818 -13.20 -35.58 14.31
C PRO A 818 -12.35 -34.58 13.52
N LEU A 819 -11.04 -34.43 13.81
CA LEU A 819 -10.15 -33.58 13.02
C LEU A 819 -9.99 -34.09 11.58
N ARG A 820 -9.86 -35.41 11.39
CA ARG A 820 -9.78 -36.02 10.05
C ARG A 820 -11.10 -35.85 9.29
N ASN A 821 -12.23 -35.95 9.99
CA ASN A 821 -13.54 -35.69 9.42
C ASN A 821 -13.71 -34.21 9.03
N LEU A 822 -13.26 -33.25 9.85
CA LEU A 822 -13.31 -31.82 9.54
C LEU A 822 -12.46 -31.47 8.30
N LEU A 823 -11.22 -31.97 8.24
CA LEU A 823 -10.32 -31.76 7.09
C LEU A 823 -10.91 -32.34 5.79
N MET A 824 -11.56 -33.51 5.87
CA MET A 824 -12.24 -34.15 4.74
C MET A 824 -13.44 -33.32 4.24
N HIS A 825 -14.33 -32.87 5.13
CA HIS A 825 -15.46 -32.01 4.74
C HIS A 825 -14.98 -30.65 4.18
N GLY A 826 -13.94 -30.06 4.77
CA GLY A 826 -13.30 -28.85 4.24
C GLY A 826 -12.72 -29.06 2.84
N PHE A 827 -12.06 -30.19 2.61
CA PHE A 827 -11.53 -30.57 1.29
C PHE A 827 -12.66 -30.75 0.26
N HIS A 828 -13.74 -31.47 0.59
CA HIS A 828 -14.91 -31.61 -0.29
C HIS A 828 -15.59 -30.26 -0.58
N LEU A 829 -15.67 -29.35 0.40
CA LEU A 829 -16.19 -27.99 0.20
C LEU A 829 -15.30 -27.18 -0.77
N ILE A 830 -13.98 -27.25 -0.64
CA ILE A 830 -13.03 -26.52 -1.50
C ILE A 830 -13.04 -27.08 -2.94
N VAL A 831 -13.04 -28.40 -3.11
CA VAL A 831 -13.13 -29.03 -4.45
C VAL A 831 -14.47 -28.71 -5.12
N SER A 832 -15.59 -28.74 -4.39
CA SER A 832 -16.92 -28.47 -4.96
C SER A 832 -17.18 -26.99 -5.24
N THR A 833 -16.58 -26.06 -4.50
CA THR A 833 -16.69 -24.62 -4.76
C THR A 833 -15.76 -24.15 -5.88
N LEU A 834 -14.52 -24.65 -5.94
CA LEU A 834 -13.51 -24.19 -6.89
C LEU A 834 -13.48 -25.00 -8.21
N CYS A 835 -13.70 -26.32 -8.16
CA CYS A 835 -13.45 -27.21 -9.31
C CYS A 835 -14.72 -27.91 -9.82
N ILE A 836 -15.31 -28.86 -9.08
CA ILE A 836 -16.41 -29.69 -9.59
C ILE A 836 -17.47 -30.01 -8.52
N LYS A 837 -18.71 -29.59 -8.78
CA LYS A 837 -19.85 -29.71 -7.84
C LYS A 837 -20.50 -31.09 -7.78
N ASN A 838 -20.45 -31.87 -8.86
CA ASN A 838 -21.36 -33.00 -9.08
C ASN A 838 -20.67 -34.38 -8.98
N VAL A 839 -19.52 -34.47 -8.32
CA VAL A 839 -18.80 -35.73 -8.02
C VAL A 839 -18.41 -35.68 -6.55
N ARG A 840 -18.73 -36.73 -5.77
CA ARG A 840 -18.43 -36.76 -4.33
C ARG A 840 -17.02 -37.30 -4.11
N ASP A 841 -16.70 -38.46 -4.68
CA ASP A 841 -15.38 -39.06 -4.60
C ASP A 841 -14.55 -38.77 -5.87
N THR A 842 -13.98 -37.57 -5.94
CA THR A 842 -13.08 -37.19 -7.04
C THR A 842 -11.78 -38.02 -7.04
N GLN A 843 -11.37 -38.59 -5.90
CA GLN A 843 -10.06 -39.20 -5.68
C GLN A 843 -10.08 -40.74 -5.75
N CYS A 844 -11.15 -41.37 -6.25
CA CYS A 844 -11.19 -42.83 -6.37
C CYS A 844 -10.16 -43.30 -7.40
N GLY A 845 -9.29 -44.24 -7.00
CA GLY A 845 -8.22 -44.83 -7.81
C GLY A 845 -8.68 -45.75 -8.95
N PHE A 846 -9.89 -45.55 -9.45
CA PHE A 846 -10.57 -46.42 -10.41
C PHE A 846 -11.52 -45.58 -11.27
N LYS A 847 -11.12 -45.25 -12.49
CA LYS A 847 -11.91 -44.38 -13.41
C LYS A 847 -11.82 -44.88 -14.85
N LEU A 848 -12.97 -44.90 -15.53
CA LEU A 848 -13.12 -45.37 -16.91
C LEU A 848 -13.42 -44.19 -17.86
N PHE A 849 -12.72 -44.18 -18.99
CA PHE A 849 -12.80 -43.17 -20.05
C PHE A 849 -13.11 -43.84 -21.38
N ASP A 850 -13.92 -43.22 -22.22
CA ASP A 850 -13.90 -43.56 -23.65
C ASP A 850 -12.69 -42.89 -24.33
N ARG A 851 -12.32 -43.38 -25.53
CA ARG A 851 -11.17 -42.87 -26.28
C ARG A 851 -11.28 -41.38 -26.62
N THR A 852 -12.48 -40.81 -26.68
CA THR A 852 -12.70 -39.36 -26.93
C THR A 852 -12.37 -38.54 -25.69
N ALA A 853 -12.92 -38.90 -24.53
CA ALA A 853 -12.62 -38.27 -23.26
C ALA A 853 -11.13 -38.42 -22.93
N ALA A 854 -10.56 -39.63 -23.08
CA ALA A 854 -9.14 -39.87 -22.80
C ALA A 854 -8.20 -38.92 -23.58
N ARG A 855 -8.47 -38.71 -24.88
CA ARG A 855 -7.69 -37.78 -25.72
C ARG A 855 -7.74 -36.34 -25.21
N VAL A 856 -8.95 -35.84 -24.96
CA VAL A 856 -9.18 -34.43 -24.59
C VAL A 856 -8.74 -34.12 -23.16
N LEU A 857 -8.71 -35.11 -22.25
CA LEU A 857 -8.40 -34.89 -20.84
C LEU A 857 -6.93 -35.11 -20.47
N PHE A 858 -6.26 -36.12 -21.04
CA PHE A 858 -4.88 -36.43 -20.65
C PHE A 858 -3.83 -35.64 -21.43
N ALA A 859 -4.12 -35.15 -22.63
CA ALA A 859 -3.19 -34.30 -23.37
C ALA A 859 -2.88 -32.95 -22.67
N PRO A 860 -3.87 -32.17 -22.17
CA PRO A 860 -3.65 -30.89 -21.49
C PRO A 860 -3.50 -31.00 -19.96
N LEU A 861 -3.11 -32.17 -19.41
CA LEU A 861 -3.00 -32.38 -17.96
C LEU A 861 -1.65 -31.84 -17.42
N HIS A 862 -1.73 -30.87 -16.50
CA HIS A 862 -0.60 -30.13 -15.91
C HIS A 862 -0.13 -30.69 -14.57
N ILE A 863 -1.04 -31.14 -13.70
CA ILE A 863 -0.73 -31.69 -12.39
C ILE A 863 -0.37 -33.16 -12.51
N GLU A 864 0.90 -33.49 -12.27
CA GLU A 864 1.40 -34.87 -12.36
C GLU A 864 1.32 -35.65 -11.05
N ARG A 865 0.97 -34.98 -9.94
CA ARG A 865 0.97 -35.58 -8.59
C ARG A 865 -0.42 -35.93 -8.10
N TRP A 866 -0.91 -35.36 -7.00
CA TRP A 866 -2.05 -35.94 -6.28
C TRP A 866 -3.40 -35.35 -6.67
N ALA A 867 -3.48 -34.06 -7.04
CA ALA A 867 -4.74 -33.43 -7.48
C ALA A 867 -5.03 -33.58 -8.99
N PHE A 868 -4.27 -34.41 -9.72
CA PHE A 868 -4.46 -34.65 -11.16
C PHE A 868 -5.91 -35.05 -11.50
N ASP A 869 -6.52 -35.88 -10.64
CA ASP A 869 -7.92 -36.29 -10.72
C ASP A 869 -8.91 -35.11 -10.69
N VAL A 870 -8.59 -34.06 -9.93
CA VAL A 870 -9.43 -32.87 -9.79
C VAL A 870 -9.28 -31.96 -11.01
N GLU A 871 -8.07 -31.82 -11.55
CA GLU A 871 -7.83 -31.13 -12.83
C GLU A 871 -8.55 -31.84 -13.99
N LEU A 872 -8.43 -33.16 -14.05
CA LEU A 872 -9.03 -34.00 -15.07
C LEU A 872 -10.57 -33.90 -15.06
N LEU A 873 -11.18 -33.90 -13.87
CA LEU A 873 -12.63 -33.72 -13.74
C LEU A 873 -13.07 -32.26 -13.99
N TYR A 874 -12.23 -31.28 -13.68
CA TYR A 874 -12.45 -29.87 -14.06
C TYR A 874 -12.45 -29.71 -15.59
N LEU A 875 -11.46 -30.30 -16.28
CA LEU A 875 -11.37 -30.34 -17.74
C LEU A 875 -12.58 -31.05 -18.37
N ALA A 876 -13.06 -32.15 -17.80
CA ALA A 876 -14.26 -32.85 -18.27
C ALA A 876 -15.53 -32.00 -18.13
N ALA A 877 -15.65 -31.23 -17.04
CA ALA A 877 -16.74 -30.28 -16.86
C ALA A 877 -16.66 -29.10 -17.83
N CYS A 878 -15.46 -28.53 -18.06
CA CYS A 878 -15.23 -27.47 -19.05
C CYS A 878 -15.56 -27.91 -20.47
N SER A 879 -15.16 -29.13 -20.86
CA SER A 879 -15.47 -29.74 -22.17
C SER A 879 -16.90 -30.29 -22.28
N LYS A 880 -17.75 -30.10 -21.26
CA LYS A 880 -19.16 -30.54 -21.23
C LYS A 880 -19.32 -32.05 -21.54
N MET A 881 -18.44 -32.87 -20.96
CA MET A 881 -18.51 -34.33 -21.03
C MET A 881 -19.57 -34.89 -20.09
N ALA A 882 -20.06 -36.10 -20.37
CA ALA A 882 -20.93 -36.80 -19.44
C ALA A 882 -20.10 -37.44 -18.33
N ILE A 883 -20.11 -36.85 -17.14
CA ILE A 883 -19.47 -37.40 -15.93
C ILE A 883 -20.51 -38.24 -15.17
N LYS A 884 -20.15 -39.46 -14.80
CA LYS A 884 -20.97 -40.39 -13.99
C LYS A 884 -20.18 -40.85 -12.77
N GLU A 885 -20.88 -41.10 -11.67
CA GLU A 885 -20.33 -41.65 -10.42
C GLU A 885 -20.98 -43.00 -10.13
N VAL A 886 -20.17 -44.03 -9.84
CA VAL A 886 -20.60 -45.42 -9.64
C VAL A 886 -20.02 -45.98 -8.34
N ALA A 887 -20.86 -46.63 -7.53
CA ALA A 887 -20.41 -47.22 -6.26
C ALA A 887 -19.52 -48.46 -6.48
N VAL A 888 -18.28 -48.42 -5.97
CA VAL A 888 -17.30 -49.51 -6.10
C VAL A 888 -16.93 -50.14 -4.76
N GLN A 889 -16.74 -51.45 -4.76
CA GLN A 889 -16.14 -52.20 -3.65
C GLN A 889 -14.75 -51.61 -3.37
N TRP A 890 -14.50 -51.23 -2.13
CA TRP A 890 -13.19 -50.72 -1.70
C TRP A 890 -12.78 -51.28 -0.34
N THR A 891 -11.51 -51.68 -0.23
CA THR A 891 -10.92 -52.24 0.99
C THR A 891 -9.70 -51.42 1.43
N GLU A 892 -9.50 -51.26 2.75
CA GLU A 892 -8.40 -50.48 3.29
C GLU A 892 -7.11 -51.32 3.33
N VAL A 893 -6.29 -51.20 2.28
CA VAL A 893 -4.99 -51.87 2.18
C VAL A 893 -3.95 -51.15 3.06
N PRO A 894 -3.29 -51.84 4.02
CA PRO A 894 -2.29 -51.23 4.87
C PRO A 894 -1.00 -50.88 4.11
N GLY A 895 -0.16 -50.02 4.69
CA GLY A 895 1.08 -49.55 4.05
C GLY A 895 0.86 -48.39 3.07
N SER A 896 0.10 -47.37 3.48
CA SER A 896 0.02 -46.11 2.73
C SER A 896 1.30 -45.30 2.92
N LYS A 897 1.94 -44.90 1.82
CA LYS A 897 3.20 -44.13 1.79
C LYS A 897 3.00 -42.62 2.01
N LEU A 898 1.77 -42.18 2.30
CA LEU A 898 1.38 -40.75 2.33
C LEU A 898 1.47 -40.13 3.72
N SER A 899 2.31 -39.10 3.86
CA SER A 899 2.22 -38.14 4.96
C SER A 899 0.95 -37.30 4.79
N VAL A 900 -0.10 -37.61 5.55
CA VAL A 900 -1.44 -37.02 5.41
C VAL A 900 -1.41 -35.49 5.38
N ILE A 901 -0.68 -34.86 6.31
CA ILE A 901 -0.64 -33.38 6.42
C ILE A 901 0.05 -32.76 5.21
N SER A 902 1.21 -33.28 4.81
CA SER A 902 1.97 -32.77 3.65
C SER A 902 1.18 -32.96 2.34
N ALA A 903 0.53 -34.11 2.18
CA ALA A 903 -0.35 -34.39 1.05
C ALA A 903 -1.53 -33.40 1.02
N THR A 904 -2.27 -33.21 2.11
CA THR A 904 -3.41 -32.28 2.17
C THR A 904 -3.01 -30.84 1.82
N LEU A 905 -1.88 -30.34 2.33
CA LEU A 905 -1.39 -29.00 2.00
C LEU A 905 -0.96 -28.88 0.53
N THR A 906 -0.29 -29.91 -0.01
CA THR A 906 0.14 -29.93 -1.41
C THR A 906 -1.07 -29.96 -2.36
N MET A 907 -2.06 -30.80 -2.08
CA MET A 907 -3.29 -30.89 -2.87
C MET A 907 -4.13 -29.62 -2.77
N LEU A 908 -4.20 -28.98 -1.60
CA LEU A 908 -4.89 -27.70 -1.45
C LEU A 908 -4.26 -26.61 -2.34
N ARG A 909 -2.92 -26.55 -2.40
CA ARG A 909 -2.20 -25.69 -3.35
C ARG A 909 -2.56 -26.03 -4.79
N GLU A 910 -2.47 -27.30 -5.19
CA GLU A 910 -2.78 -27.74 -6.55
C GLU A 910 -4.22 -27.38 -6.97
N ILE A 911 -5.20 -27.53 -6.08
CA ILE A 911 -6.62 -27.18 -6.34
C ILE A 911 -6.82 -25.67 -6.54
N VAL A 912 -6.20 -24.84 -5.69
CA VAL A 912 -6.23 -23.38 -5.85
C VAL A 912 -5.58 -22.97 -7.17
N LEU A 913 -4.47 -23.61 -7.54
CA LEU A 913 -3.77 -23.37 -8.82
C LEU A 913 -4.61 -23.79 -10.03
N ILE A 914 -5.23 -24.98 -10.04
CA ILE A 914 -6.14 -25.43 -11.11
C ILE A 914 -7.19 -24.34 -11.38
N ARG A 915 -7.87 -23.86 -10.33
CA ARG A 915 -8.89 -22.82 -10.50
C ARG A 915 -8.30 -21.49 -10.95
N LEU A 916 -7.19 -21.05 -10.35
CA LEU A 916 -6.56 -19.76 -10.65
C LEU A 916 -6.02 -19.72 -12.09
N CYS A 917 -5.24 -20.73 -12.49
CA CYS A 917 -4.52 -20.76 -13.77
C CYS A 917 -5.45 -20.90 -14.96
N TYR A 918 -6.52 -21.71 -14.88
CA TYR A 918 -7.54 -21.74 -15.94
C TYR A 918 -8.40 -20.47 -15.97
N THR A 919 -8.69 -19.84 -14.82
CA THR A 919 -9.47 -18.58 -14.79
C THR A 919 -8.69 -17.40 -15.35
N LEU A 920 -7.38 -17.35 -15.10
CA LEU A 920 -6.46 -16.33 -15.65
C LEU A 920 -5.96 -16.67 -17.07
N GLY A 921 -6.35 -17.81 -17.66
CA GLY A 921 -5.91 -18.25 -18.99
C GLY A 921 -4.42 -18.58 -19.10
N ILE A 922 -3.76 -18.85 -17.96
CA ILE A 922 -2.35 -19.26 -17.85
C ILE A 922 -2.19 -20.70 -18.34
N TRP A 923 -3.15 -21.58 -18.01
CA TRP A 923 -3.30 -22.93 -18.55
C TRP A 923 -4.53 -22.96 -19.46
N LYS A 924 -4.51 -23.82 -20.48
CA LYS A 924 -5.57 -23.92 -21.50
C LYS A 924 -5.96 -25.36 -21.74
N THR A 925 -7.23 -25.57 -22.13
CA THR A 925 -7.83 -26.91 -22.31
C THR A 925 -7.35 -27.61 -23.58
N ASN A 926 -6.36 -27.06 -24.28
CA ASN A 926 -5.77 -27.56 -25.52
C ASN A 926 -4.23 -27.54 -25.51
N ASP A 927 -3.62 -27.25 -24.36
CA ASP A 927 -2.17 -27.36 -24.18
C ASP A 927 -1.74 -28.85 -24.27
N GLY A 928 -0.46 -29.13 -24.50
CA GLY A 928 0.03 -30.50 -24.67
C GLY A 928 -0.52 -31.26 -25.89
N GLY A 929 -1.31 -30.63 -26.77
CA GLY A 929 -1.96 -31.30 -27.91
C GLY A 929 -1.01 -32.01 -28.89
N PHE A 930 0.26 -31.61 -28.94
CA PHE A 930 1.31 -32.30 -29.70
C PHE A 930 1.51 -33.76 -29.26
N ARG A 931 1.19 -34.11 -28.02
CA ARG A 931 1.27 -35.48 -27.46
C ARG A 931 0.34 -36.46 -28.18
N LEU A 932 -0.73 -35.97 -28.83
CA LEU A 932 -1.64 -36.76 -29.65
C LEU A 932 -1.20 -36.93 -31.10
N ALA A 933 -0.19 -36.19 -31.55
CA ALA A 933 0.40 -36.40 -32.86
C ALA A 933 1.13 -37.76 -32.89
N LYS A 934 1.26 -38.35 -34.09
CA LYS A 934 2.23 -39.43 -34.27
C LYS A 934 3.62 -38.83 -34.17
N GLN A 935 4.40 -39.25 -33.17
CA GLN A 935 5.84 -39.02 -33.18
C GLN A 935 6.44 -39.73 -34.42
N PRO A 936 7.41 -39.11 -35.10
CA PRO A 936 7.96 -39.59 -36.37
C PRO A 936 8.86 -40.83 -36.23
#